data_AF-A0A6J8C0L4-F1
#
_entry.id   AF-A0A6J8C0L4-F1
#
_cell.length_a   1.000
_cell.length_b   1.000
_cell.length_c   1.000
_cell.angle_alpha   90.00
_cell.angle_beta   90.00
_cell.angle_gamma   90.00
#
_symmetry.space_group_name_H-M   'P 1'
#
loop_
_entity.id
_entity.type
_entity.pdbx_description
1 polymer ?
#
loop_
_entity_poly.entity_id
_entity_poly.type
_entity_poly.pdbx_seq_one_letter_code
_entity_poly.pdbx_strand_id
1 'polypeptide(L)'
;MAKVTSVVWLFAAVVVGQALTPSTFLTTIDKARLKSVFEAAFPVNDVINAHYSILGLKMMNIPVPNSQEACKKVTSLVDAKSVSSLYHASGAAKALGSCKVNAANAQAFLGEAIKDTASVADIFSAFFALKNLGLSVDNTKVSKALAEALKKDDSPLSYGYAFLVSAEIGGDVKKMFDSIEDIVAQADEVDEKYLQFEGGLYATALVIDAAYKLSETAKKAPTIPEEKVLKFANYFLSRKHVHQTRSAYHLLSVVKTLTENKYHIPVAVTLASSVAVSQSMSTVQVRVSNLMGAPLGPLTVVADSAKHLRDDAIVLSKKPFSAKDESLYEINFMESKPAPGFYRLTISATPKKADKRLLGTSGAYVEVKVTTQVSIENVEIGIADKDQTTASRTTKLQYPKKAANTFEADSHQKIIMKFQLKDKSSSKSVSAHQTFVKLTNQNTNQEIIFVAQTETSGGYKFDLDVGANAKEFGQLSGKYGMELIVGDAVIENPFSWPLADESQYAKKPEIKHVFREPEKRPPSVVSTVFTALVLLPLAILFICWMKIGANISNFPMSLSAVGFHVCLAGIFGLYYLYFTCLNMFDTVRYLGILAIPTFLFGNRLLSSIAAKRKGEKQDMDSEAANNIKHEKRSREIIDDETLTLLEEAWNDGLRSTKEKEKIKALGVQTNLSTEKIEVWIGNRRAKDRRGGVAPAYSKKKAAVRGPSAYTLFSKQFKQVDDMEAKMLISALAIHSLLFSGCCSMSIGKLNDTVDELQDDRLLALENTIRRLKSQIKNVTNSKVQHKQPVMFYARINRSTFTLQTLSTLVFETVILNIGEHYDKYDGVFVAPWKGIYLFSWTVSIYSSNYAVTELIIEGRSVSKTGDTDTSGGLHSASMTALTTMNRDEHAFIRTTTYGSTHVFYSTSNRPHSSFLGMLVYVEK
;
A
#
# COMPACT_ATOMS: atom_id res chain seq x y z
N MET A 1 30.90 72.01 -19.83
CA MET A 1 30.64 71.12 -20.99
C MET A 1 30.61 69.69 -20.46
N ALA A 2 29.49 69.20 -19.94
CA ALA A 2 28.27 68.74 -20.63
C ALA A 2 28.29 67.20 -20.79
N LYS A 3 27.36 66.55 -20.07
CA LYS A 3 26.89 65.15 -20.21
C LYS A 3 27.90 64.11 -19.68
N VAL A 4 27.62 63.25 -18.69
CA VAL A 4 26.37 62.57 -18.34
C VAL A 4 26.34 62.32 -16.83
N THR A 5 25.52 63.09 -16.13
CA THR A 5 24.99 62.82 -14.79
C THR A 5 23.69 62.05 -14.92
N SER A 6 23.68 60.71 -14.81
CA SER A 6 22.46 59.89 -14.67
C SER A 6 22.79 58.41 -14.32
N VAL A 7 23.36 58.12 -13.14
CA VAL A 7 23.44 56.72 -12.63
C VAL A 7 23.21 56.63 -11.11
N VAL A 8 22.46 57.55 -10.49
CA VAL A 8 22.23 57.53 -9.01
C VAL A 8 20.77 57.33 -8.61
N TRP A 9 19.88 56.91 -9.51
CA TRP A 9 18.48 56.62 -9.15
C TRP A 9 18.00 55.30 -9.75
N LEU A 10 18.34 54.18 -9.11
CA LEU A 10 17.61 52.90 -9.25
C LEU A 10 18.08 51.86 -8.22
N PHE A 11 18.00 52.20 -6.93
CA PHE A 11 17.81 51.22 -5.86
C PHE A 11 16.60 51.64 -5.03
N ALA A 12 15.43 51.62 -5.66
CA ALA A 12 14.20 51.46 -4.91
C ALA A 12 14.16 50.00 -4.48
N ALA A 13 14.72 49.69 -3.31
CA ALA A 13 14.41 48.45 -2.62
C ALA A 13 12.89 48.42 -2.46
N VAL A 14 12.21 47.62 -3.28
CA VAL A 14 10.85 47.19 -2.99
C VAL A 14 10.99 46.31 -1.76
N VAL A 15 10.94 46.93 -0.58
CA VAL A 15 10.62 46.22 0.65
C VAL A 15 9.25 45.61 0.36
N VAL A 16 9.23 44.31 0.05
CA VAL A 16 8.00 43.52 0.09
C VAL A 16 7.67 43.40 1.57
N GLY A 17 7.20 44.50 2.17
CA GLY A 17 6.61 44.47 3.49
C GLY A 17 5.40 43.55 3.39
N GLN A 18 5.33 42.55 4.28
CA GLN A 18 4.10 41.77 4.39
C GLN A 18 2.95 42.72 4.69
N ALA A 19 1.81 42.53 4.03
CA ALA A 19 0.64 43.34 4.31
C ALA A 19 0.19 43.08 5.74
N LEU A 20 0.31 44.08 6.60
CA LEU A 20 -0.19 44.03 7.97
C LEU A 20 -1.70 44.28 8.05
N THR A 21 -2.32 44.69 6.94
CA THR A 21 -3.77 44.89 6.87
C THR A 21 -4.53 43.62 7.26
N PRO A 22 -5.46 43.70 8.23
CA PRO A 22 -6.32 42.58 8.60
C PRO A 22 -6.99 41.89 7.41
N SER A 23 -6.73 40.59 7.30
CA SER A 23 -7.27 39.69 6.26
C SER A 23 -8.59 39.03 6.66
N THR A 24 -9.13 39.36 7.83
CA THR A 24 -10.44 38.89 8.31
C THR A 24 -11.10 39.96 9.20
N PHE A 25 -12.34 39.71 9.60
CA PHE A 25 -13.10 40.52 10.55
C PHE A 25 -14.03 39.59 11.35
N LEU A 26 -14.72 40.12 12.37
CA LEU A 26 -15.78 39.38 13.07
C LEU A 26 -17.02 39.25 12.19
N THR A 27 -17.16 38.11 11.53
CA THR A 27 -18.30 37.79 10.67
C THR A 27 -19.59 37.59 11.47
N THR A 28 -20.73 37.51 10.79
CA THR A 28 -22.01 37.17 11.43
C THR A 28 -21.96 35.81 12.12
N ILE A 29 -21.23 34.84 11.54
CA ILE A 29 -21.02 33.51 12.12
C ILE A 29 -20.16 33.61 13.39
N ASP A 30 -19.08 34.39 13.35
CA ASP A 30 -18.21 34.61 14.50
C ASP A 30 -18.98 35.26 15.67
N LYS A 31 -19.81 36.28 15.37
CA LYS A 31 -20.69 36.93 16.35
C LYS A 31 -21.70 35.94 16.92
N ALA A 32 -22.33 35.11 16.10
CA ALA A 32 -23.26 34.08 16.57
C ALA A 32 -22.57 33.07 17.50
N ARG A 33 -21.34 32.66 17.20
CA ARG A 33 -20.57 31.76 18.07
C ARG A 33 -20.18 32.43 19.39
N LEU A 34 -19.74 33.69 19.38
CA LEU A 34 -19.48 34.45 20.61
C LEU A 34 -20.74 34.58 21.47
N LYS A 35 -21.90 34.82 20.83
CA LYS A 35 -23.21 34.78 21.51
C LYS A 35 -23.43 33.44 22.20
N SER A 36 -23.22 32.31 21.49
CA SER A 36 -23.38 30.98 22.09
C SER A 36 -22.43 30.72 23.26
N VAL A 37 -21.19 31.20 23.19
CA VAL A 37 -20.24 31.13 24.33
C VAL A 37 -20.78 31.88 25.55
N PHE A 38 -21.36 33.07 25.36
CA PHE A 38 -21.93 33.83 26.47
C PHE A 38 -23.22 33.19 27.02
N GLU A 39 -24.08 32.66 26.15
CA GLU A 39 -25.32 31.98 26.53
C GLU A 39 -25.07 30.66 27.27
N ALA A 40 -23.94 29.98 27.02
CA ALA A 40 -23.56 28.73 27.70
C ALA A 40 -23.32 28.90 29.21
N ALA A 41 -23.13 30.13 29.71
CA ALA A 41 -23.02 30.39 31.15
C ALA A 41 -24.36 30.38 31.89
N PHE A 42 -25.47 30.11 31.19
CA PHE A 42 -26.81 30.04 31.76
C PHE A 42 -27.34 28.59 31.76
N PRO A 43 -27.95 28.10 32.86
CA PRO A 43 -28.20 28.81 34.13
C PRO A 43 -26.91 29.12 34.91
N VAL A 44 -26.93 30.22 35.67
CA VAL A 44 -25.75 30.73 36.38
C VAL A 44 -25.31 29.77 37.49
N ASN A 45 -24.11 29.19 37.32
CA ASN A 45 -23.46 28.31 38.30
C ASN A 45 -22.16 28.89 38.86
N ASP A 46 -21.54 29.84 38.15
CA ASP A 46 -20.29 30.48 38.51
C ASP A 46 -20.39 31.99 38.29
N VAL A 47 -19.99 32.78 39.29
CA VAL A 47 -20.12 34.25 39.28
C VAL A 47 -19.19 34.89 38.26
N ILE A 48 -18.00 34.31 38.06
CA ILE A 48 -16.99 34.86 37.14
C ILE A 48 -17.46 34.71 35.69
N ASN A 49 -17.87 33.51 35.30
CA ASN A 49 -18.42 33.24 33.98
C ASN A 49 -19.71 34.05 33.75
N ALA A 50 -20.60 34.12 34.74
CA ALA A 50 -21.80 34.95 34.63
C ALA A 50 -21.47 36.43 34.41
N HIS A 51 -20.49 36.98 35.14
CA HIS A 51 -20.04 38.36 34.98
C HIS A 51 -19.63 38.68 33.54
N TYR A 52 -18.70 37.90 32.96
CA TYR A 52 -18.22 38.14 31.61
C TYR A 52 -19.27 37.82 30.54
N SER A 53 -20.12 36.81 30.74
CA SER A 53 -21.24 36.52 29.83
C SER A 53 -22.27 37.64 29.78
N ILE A 54 -22.67 38.17 30.94
CA ILE A 54 -23.64 39.27 31.02
C ILE A 54 -23.06 40.52 30.36
N LEU A 55 -21.79 40.85 30.62
CA LEU A 55 -21.12 41.97 29.96
C LEU A 55 -21.00 41.78 28.45
N GLY A 56 -20.67 40.56 28.00
CA GLY A 56 -20.58 40.20 26.58
C GLY A 56 -21.92 40.36 25.86
N LEU A 57 -23.00 39.77 26.41
CA LEU A 57 -24.35 39.90 25.85
C LEU A 57 -24.81 41.36 25.79
N LYS A 58 -24.57 42.13 26.87
CA LYS A 58 -24.86 43.57 26.90
C LYS A 58 -24.08 44.34 25.84
N MET A 59 -22.79 44.04 25.65
CA MET A 59 -21.95 44.68 24.64
C MET A 59 -22.41 44.39 23.21
N MET A 60 -22.97 43.21 22.98
CA MET A 60 -23.59 42.81 21.71
C MET A 60 -25.02 43.33 21.54
N ASN A 61 -25.56 44.06 22.51
CA ASN A 61 -26.96 44.50 22.55
C ASN A 61 -27.97 43.33 22.51
N ILE A 62 -27.62 42.21 23.14
CA ILE A 62 -28.46 41.00 23.25
C ILE A 62 -29.05 40.92 24.67
N PRO A 63 -30.36 40.70 24.82
CA PRO A 63 -30.98 40.50 26.12
C PRO A 63 -30.40 39.30 26.88
N VAL A 64 -30.19 39.44 28.19
CA VAL A 64 -29.66 38.36 29.03
C VAL A 64 -30.74 37.31 29.34
N PRO A 65 -30.49 36.01 29.09
CA PRO A 65 -31.42 34.92 29.41
C PRO A 65 -31.85 34.95 30.89
N ASN A 66 -33.15 34.86 31.15
CA ASN A 66 -33.75 34.84 32.50
C ASN A 66 -33.11 35.86 33.48
N SER A 67 -33.00 37.13 33.06
CA SER A 67 -32.27 38.18 33.80
C SER A 67 -32.59 38.26 35.30
N GLN A 68 -33.84 38.02 35.72
CA GLN A 68 -34.24 38.01 37.14
C GLN A 68 -33.67 36.80 37.90
N GLU A 69 -33.66 35.62 37.28
CA GLU A 69 -33.09 34.40 37.86
C GLU A 69 -31.56 34.50 37.93
N ALA A 70 -30.94 35.01 36.87
CA ALA A 70 -29.50 35.29 36.84
C ALA A 70 -29.11 36.24 37.99
N CYS A 71 -29.87 37.30 38.23
CA CYS A 71 -29.65 38.19 39.37
C CYS A 71 -29.74 37.45 40.72
N LYS A 72 -30.80 36.66 40.93
CA LYS A 72 -30.96 35.88 42.17
C LYS A 72 -29.77 34.95 42.41
N LYS A 73 -29.31 34.26 41.35
CA LYS A 73 -28.16 33.34 41.42
C LYS A 73 -26.85 34.07 41.70
N VAL A 74 -26.55 35.15 40.99
CA VAL A 74 -25.35 35.98 41.23
C VAL A 74 -25.33 36.48 42.68
N THR A 75 -26.45 36.97 43.21
CA THR A 75 -26.52 37.44 44.60
C THR A 75 -26.43 36.30 45.62
N SER A 76 -26.83 35.07 45.27
CA SER A 76 -26.70 33.91 46.17
C SER A 76 -25.29 33.32 46.21
N LEU A 77 -24.52 33.44 45.12
CA LEU A 77 -23.17 32.87 44.98
C LEU A 77 -22.06 33.84 45.40
N VAL A 78 -22.40 35.09 45.75
CA VAL A 78 -21.41 36.09 46.17
C VAL A 78 -20.80 35.73 47.52
N ASP A 79 -19.48 35.76 47.59
CA ASP A 79 -18.73 35.70 48.84
C ASP A 79 -18.35 37.12 49.27
N ALA A 80 -19.06 37.64 50.28
CA ALA A 80 -18.83 38.98 50.81
C ALA A 80 -17.46 39.18 51.48
N LYS A 81 -16.69 38.11 51.68
CA LYS A 81 -15.32 38.15 52.24
C LYS A 81 -14.23 38.07 51.16
N SER A 82 -14.61 38.00 49.88
CA SER A 82 -13.67 37.94 48.77
C SER A 82 -13.80 39.17 47.88
N VAL A 83 -12.71 39.91 47.72
CA VAL A 83 -12.65 41.10 46.85
C VAL A 83 -12.99 40.72 45.40
N SER A 84 -12.45 39.61 44.91
CA SER A 84 -12.72 39.09 43.56
C SER A 84 -14.18 38.69 43.37
N SER A 85 -14.78 38.00 44.35
CA SER A 85 -16.19 37.61 44.28
C SER A 85 -17.11 38.84 44.27
N LEU A 86 -16.85 39.83 45.12
CA LEU A 86 -17.57 41.10 45.15
C LEU A 86 -17.43 41.88 43.84
N TYR A 87 -16.23 41.93 43.23
CA TYR A 87 -16.01 42.56 41.94
C TYR A 87 -16.86 41.93 40.84
N HIS A 88 -16.79 40.61 40.69
CA HIS A 88 -17.53 39.91 39.64
C HIS A 88 -19.05 39.99 39.87
N ALA A 89 -19.53 39.76 41.10
CA ALA A 89 -20.95 39.85 41.42
C ALA A 89 -21.51 41.27 41.22
N SER A 90 -20.82 42.30 41.74
CA SER A 90 -21.27 43.70 41.60
C SER A 90 -21.27 44.15 40.14
N GLY A 91 -20.27 43.75 39.35
CA GLY A 91 -20.22 44.08 37.92
C GLY A 91 -21.30 43.36 37.11
N ALA A 92 -21.58 42.09 37.42
CA ALA A 92 -22.70 41.35 36.82
C ALA A 92 -24.03 42.03 37.15
N ALA A 93 -24.25 42.39 38.41
CA ALA A 93 -25.46 43.04 38.87
C ALA A 93 -25.68 44.42 38.23
N LYS A 94 -24.63 45.24 38.15
CA LYS A 94 -24.68 46.54 37.47
C LYS A 94 -24.97 46.40 35.98
N ALA A 95 -24.44 45.36 35.34
CA ALA A 95 -24.71 45.10 33.94
C ALA A 95 -26.19 44.72 33.69
N LEU A 96 -26.81 43.97 34.61
CA LEU A 96 -28.24 43.63 34.60
C LEU A 96 -29.19 44.82 34.91
N GLY A 97 -28.67 45.90 35.51
CA GLY A 97 -29.39 47.15 35.76
C GLY A 97 -30.38 47.12 36.93
N SER A 98 -31.24 46.10 37.03
CA SER A 98 -32.24 45.94 38.11
C SER A 98 -31.77 45.08 39.29
N CYS A 99 -30.51 44.63 39.26
CA CYS A 99 -29.96 43.71 40.23
C CYS A 99 -29.18 44.43 41.35
N LYS A 100 -29.40 44.03 42.60
CA LYS A 100 -28.66 44.55 43.76
C LYS A 100 -27.93 43.40 44.48
N VAL A 101 -26.64 43.57 44.69
CA VAL A 101 -25.82 42.66 45.51
C VAL A 101 -25.87 43.16 46.95
N ASN A 102 -26.29 42.30 47.87
CA ASN A 102 -26.22 42.61 49.30
C ASN A 102 -24.80 42.35 49.80
N ALA A 103 -24.08 43.42 50.14
CA ALA A 103 -22.72 43.33 50.66
C ALA A 103 -22.60 44.20 51.90
N ALA A 104 -23.12 43.70 53.03
CA ALA A 104 -22.96 44.34 54.32
C ALA A 104 -21.46 44.57 54.64
N ASN A 105 -21.10 45.77 55.11
CA ASN A 105 -19.73 46.18 55.41
C ASN A 105 -18.76 46.28 54.21
N ALA A 106 -19.25 46.23 52.96
CA ALA A 106 -18.38 46.29 51.77
C ALA A 106 -17.55 47.58 51.67
N GLN A 107 -18.04 48.73 52.16
CA GLN A 107 -17.30 49.99 52.14
C GLN A 107 -15.98 49.89 52.91
N ALA A 108 -16.01 49.35 54.14
CA ALA A 108 -14.82 49.21 54.97
C ALA A 108 -13.90 48.11 54.39
N PHE A 109 -14.46 46.94 54.07
CA PHE A 109 -13.69 45.80 53.58
C PHE A 109 -12.96 46.09 52.25
N LEU A 110 -13.64 46.64 51.25
CA LEU A 110 -13.03 46.99 49.97
C LEU A 110 -12.09 48.19 50.10
N GLY A 111 -12.39 49.13 51.01
CA GLY A 111 -11.51 50.26 51.33
C GLY A 111 -10.19 49.82 51.97
N GLU A 112 -10.20 48.79 52.82
CA GLU A 112 -9.01 48.18 53.41
C GLU A 112 -8.19 47.34 52.41
N ALA A 113 -8.85 46.77 51.40
CA ALA A 113 -8.17 46.07 50.31
C ALA A 113 -7.31 47.00 49.44
N ILE A 114 -7.63 48.30 49.40
CA ILE A 114 -6.82 49.33 48.72
C ILE A 114 -5.72 49.80 49.69
N LYS A 115 -4.53 49.20 49.57
CA LYS A 115 -3.34 49.52 50.38
C LYS A 115 -2.06 49.25 49.61
N ASP A 116 -0.96 49.88 50.03
CA ASP A 116 0.35 49.84 49.36
C ASP A 116 1.00 48.43 49.33
N THR A 117 0.45 47.46 50.09
CA THR A 117 0.88 46.06 50.10
C THR A 117 0.02 45.12 49.25
N ALA A 118 -1.10 45.60 48.70
CA ALA A 118 -1.99 44.78 47.88
C ALA A 118 -1.45 44.58 46.45
N SER A 119 -1.92 43.52 45.79
CA SER A 119 -1.63 43.30 44.37
C SER A 119 -2.40 44.30 43.50
N VAL A 120 -1.89 44.58 42.29
CA VAL A 120 -2.57 45.48 41.34
C VAL A 120 -3.97 44.95 40.97
N ALA A 121 -4.11 43.63 40.83
CA ALA A 121 -5.39 42.97 40.55
C ALA A 121 -6.41 43.12 41.70
N ASP A 122 -5.98 43.06 42.96
CA ASP A 122 -6.85 43.28 44.12
C ASP A 122 -7.29 44.74 44.22
N ILE A 123 -6.38 45.68 43.98
CA ILE A 123 -6.69 47.11 43.94
C ILE A 123 -7.71 47.40 42.83
N PHE A 124 -7.49 46.85 41.64
CA PHE A 124 -8.44 46.93 40.51
C PHE A 124 -9.82 46.37 40.88
N SER A 125 -9.85 45.16 41.43
CA SER A 125 -11.11 44.48 41.79
C SER A 125 -11.85 45.25 42.88
N ALA A 126 -11.15 45.73 43.91
CA ALA A 126 -11.74 46.53 44.99
C ALA A 126 -12.28 47.88 44.48
N PHE A 127 -11.52 48.58 43.65
CA PHE A 127 -11.91 49.85 43.05
C PHE A 127 -13.19 49.70 42.22
N PHE A 128 -13.23 48.74 41.29
CA PHE A 128 -14.41 48.53 40.46
C PHE A 128 -15.59 47.95 41.26
N ALA A 129 -15.35 47.14 42.31
CA ALA A 129 -16.41 46.69 43.21
C ALA A 129 -17.08 47.87 43.93
N LEU A 130 -16.30 48.79 44.52
CA LEU A 130 -16.81 50.02 45.14
C LEU A 130 -17.63 50.83 44.14
N LYS A 131 -17.09 51.07 42.94
CA LYS A 131 -17.76 51.81 41.87
C LYS A 131 -19.02 51.13 41.34
N ASN A 132 -19.06 49.80 41.32
CA ASN A 132 -20.21 49.05 40.85
C ASN A 132 -21.34 49.01 41.90
N LEU A 133 -20.99 49.03 43.19
CA LEU A 133 -21.93 49.10 44.30
C LEU A 133 -22.43 50.53 44.60
N GLY A 134 -21.87 51.56 43.94
CA GLY A 134 -22.22 52.96 44.20
C GLY A 134 -21.67 53.50 45.53
N LEU A 135 -20.57 52.91 46.00
CA LEU A 135 -19.88 53.25 47.24
C LEU A 135 -18.82 54.34 47.02
N SER A 136 -18.41 55.04 48.09
CA SER A 136 -17.44 56.13 48.00
C SER A 136 -16.03 55.59 47.73
N VAL A 137 -15.28 56.24 46.83
CA VAL A 137 -13.91 55.90 46.45
C VAL A 137 -12.98 57.07 46.71
N ASP A 138 -11.91 56.84 47.48
CA ASP A 138 -10.81 57.80 47.63
C ASP A 138 -9.81 57.63 46.49
N ASN A 139 -9.97 58.46 45.46
CA ASN A 139 -9.15 58.46 44.26
C ASN A 139 -7.66 58.72 44.54
N THR A 140 -7.33 59.50 45.57
CA THR A 140 -5.93 59.81 45.94
C THR A 140 -5.28 58.58 46.57
N LYS A 141 -6.00 57.91 47.47
CA LYS A 141 -5.55 56.66 48.08
C LYS A 141 -5.34 55.56 47.03
N VAL A 142 -6.27 55.41 46.09
CA VAL A 142 -6.15 54.42 45.00
C VAL A 142 -4.93 54.72 44.12
N SER A 143 -4.75 55.97 43.71
CA SER A 143 -3.61 56.37 42.85
C SER A 143 -2.27 56.09 43.54
N LYS A 144 -2.17 56.35 44.85
CA LYS A 144 -0.96 56.06 45.63
C LYS A 144 -0.72 54.55 45.75
N ALA A 145 -1.74 53.79 46.16
CA ALA A 145 -1.62 52.33 46.31
C ALA A 145 -1.25 51.65 44.98
N LEU A 146 -1.84 52.11 43.87
CA LEU A 146 -1.55 51.60 42.53
C LEU A 146 -0.10 51.88 42.11
N ALA A 147 0.40 53.10 42.37
CA ALA A 147 1.80 53.44 42.09
C ALA A 147 2.80 52.62 42.91
N GLU A 148 2.51 52.31 44.18
CA GLU A 148 3.36 51.42 44.98
C GLU A 148 3.28 49.95 44.56
N ALA A 149 2.10 49.49 44.14
CA ALA A 149 1.92 48.12 43.66
C ALA A 149 2.67 47.87 42.34
N LEU A 150 2.67 48.84 41.41
CA LEU A 150 3.40 48.74 40.14
C LEU A 150 4.93 48.74 40.29
N LYS A 151 5.48 49.22 41.42
CA LYS A 151 6.91 49.06 41.71
C LYS A 151 7.30 47.61 42.03
N LYS A 152 6.33 46.79 42.42
CA LYS A 152 6.52 45.37 42.80
C LYS A 152 6.21 44.42 41.66
N ASP A 153 5.26 44.79 40.81
CA ASP A 153 4.83 44.03 39.64
C ASP A 153 4.61 44.99 38.47
N ASP A 154 5.60 45.04 37.59
CA ASP A 154 5.63 45.86 36.38
C ASP A 154 5.19 45.08 35.13
N SER A 155 4.55 43.92 35.31
CA SER A 155 4.07 43.11 34.18
C SER A 155 3.03 43.85 33.33
N PRO A 156 2.95 43.58 32.01
CA PRO A 156 1.97 44.19 31.14
C PRO A 156 0.54 44.04 31.65
N LEU A 157 0.18 42.87 32.19
CA LEU A 157 -1.16 42.62 32.73
C LEU A 157 -1.49 43.55 33.90
N SER A 158 -0.54 43.76 34.81
CA SER A 158 -0.69 44.70 35.94
C SER A 158 -0.85 46.13 35.46
N TYR A 159 -0.10 46.55 34.45
CA TYR A 159 -0.34 47.85 33.79
C TYR A 159 -1.70 47.92 33.09
N GLY A 160 -2.20 46.84 32.49
CA GLY A 160 -3.54 46.79 31.91
C GLY A 160 -4.65 47.09 32.93
N TYR A 161 -4.56 46.51 34.13
CA TYR A 161 -5.46 46.86 35.24
C TYR A 161 -5.29 48.32 35.68
N ALA A 162 -4.04 48.78 35.82
CA ALA A 162 -3.73 50.14 36.23
C ALA A 162 -4.25 51.21 35.25
N PHE A 163 -4.15 50.93 33.94
CA PHE A 163 -4.68 51.77 32.87
C PHE A 163 -6.20 51.92 32.98
N LEU A 164 -6.94 50.83 33.23
CA LEU A 164 -8.39 50.90 33.42
C LEU A 164 -8.79 51.69 34.68
N VAL A 165 -8.10 51.47 35.81
CA VAL A 165 -8.37 52.24 37.03
C VAL A 165 -8.10 53.72 36.81
N SER A 166 -6.96 54.05 36.20
CA SER A 166 -6.55 55.44 35.93
C SER A 166 -7.50 56.14 34.94
N ALA A 167 -7.99 55.42 33.93
CA ALA A 167 -8.98 55.94 32.99
C ALA A 167 -10.28 56.37 33.69
N GLU A 168 -10.66 55.66 34.76
CA GLU A 168 -11.93 55.87 35.49
C GLU A 168 -11.82 56.85 36.66
N ILE A 169 -10.64 57.01 37.27
CA ILE A 169 -10.39 57.99 38.35
C ILE A 169 -10.32 59.41 37.79
N GLY A 170 -9.73 59.58 36.59
CA GLY A 170 -9.48 60.89 36.00
C GLY A 170 -8.38 61.69 36.72
N GLY A 171 -8.26 62.98 36.41
CA GLY A 171 -7.21 63.85 36.96
C GLY A 171 -5.89 63.82 36.17
N ASP A 172 -4.75 63.92 36.85
CA ASP A 172 -3.43 63.84 36.22
C ASP A 172 -3.04 62.39 35.92
N VAL A 173 -3.44 61.93 34.73
CA VAL A 173 -3.12 60.59 34.21
C VAL A 173 -1.81 60.56 33.41
N LYS A 174 -1.04 61.66 33.37
CA LYS A 174 0.10 61.80 32.46
C LYS A 174 1.14 60.71 32.64
N LYS A 175 1.53 60.40 33.89
CA LYS A 175 2.52 59.36 34.19
C LYS A 175 2.09 57.98 33.66
N MET A 176 0.82 57.64 33.84
CA MET A 176 0.26 56.38 33.39
C MET A 176 0.11 56.33 31.87
N PHE A 177 -0.22 57.46 31.25
CA PHE A 177 -0.28 57.59 29.80
C PHE A 177 1.11 57.42 29.17
N ASP A 178 2.14 58.05 29.74
CA ASP A 178 3.50 57.99 29.22
C ASP A 178 4.06 56.55 29.26
N SER A 179 3.64 55.72 30.24
CA SER A 179 4.04 54.30 30.30
C SER A 179 3.42 53.40 29.22
N ILE A 180 2.43 53.86 28.43
CA ILE A 180 1.83 53.04 27.35
C ILE A 180 2.91 52.58 26.35
N GLU A 181 3.84 53.47 26.00
CA GLU A 181 4.91 53.17 25.04
C GLU A 181 5.82 52.06 25.55
N ASP A 182 6.27 52.17 26.80
CA ASP A 182 7.15 51.20 27.45
C ASP A 182 6.47 49.82 27.55
N ILE A 183 5.20 49.78 27.94
CA ILE A 183 4.45 48.51 28.04
C ILE A 183 4.26 47.89 26.66
N VAL A 184 3.92 48.68 25.64
CA VAL A 184 3.77 48.17 24.27
C VAL A 184 5.10 47.72 23.65
N ALA A 185 6.23 48.20 24.15
CA ALA A 185 7.54 47.70 23.76
C ALA A 185 7.84 46.29 24.29
N GLN A 186 7.16 45.84 25.36
CA GLN A 186 7.31 44.49 25.93
C GLN A 186 6.52 43.40 25.19
N ALA A 187 5.76 43.75 24.15
CA ALA A 187 4.99 42.76 23.41
C ALA A 187 5.90 41.86 22.54
N ASP A 188 5.66 40.55 22.59
CA ASP A 188 6.32 39.56 21.76
C ASP A 188 5.79 39.60 20.33
N GLU A 189 6.72 39.62 19.38
CA GLU A 189 6.42 39.52 17.97
C GLU A 189 6.41 38.07 17.49
N VAL A 190 5.34 37.68 16.79
CA VAL A 190 5.17 36.33 16.22
C VAL A 190 4.94 36.43 14.71
N ASP A 191 5.80 35.75 13.96
CA ASP A 191 5.75 35.63 12.49
C ASP A 191 5.67 36.98 11.75
N GLU A 192 6.21 38.05 12.32
CA GLU A 192 6.10 39.44 11.82
C GLU A 192 4.66 39.97 11.64
N LYS A 193 3.65 39.19 12.06
CA LYS A 193 2.23 39.45 11.81
C LYS A 193 1.45 39.78 13.06
N TYR A 194 1.92 39.31 14.21
CA TYR A 194 1.18 39.37 15.46
C TYR A 194 2.05 39.99 16.55
N LEU A 195 1.40 40.74 17.43
CA LEU A 195 1.96 41.14 18.72
C LEU A 195 1.09 40.60 19.84
N GLN A 196 1.72 40.09 20.89
CA GLN A 196 1.05 39.52 22.05
C GLN A 196 1.85 39.80 23.32
N PHE A 197 1.21 39.71 24.48
CA PHE A 197 1.92 39.70 25.77
C PHE A 197 1.91 38.30 26.38
N GLU A 198 2.87 38.05 27.27
CA GLU A 198 2.81 36.93 28.20
C GLU A 198 1.47 36.97 28.97
N GLY A 199 0.73 35.86 28.99
CA GLY A 199 -0.66 35.79 29.48
C GLY A 199 -1.73 35.70 28.38
N GLY A 200 -1.35 35.69 27.11
CA GLY A 200 -2.19 35.27 25.99
C GLY A 200 -3.30 36.27 25.64
N LEU A 201 -4.44 35.77 25.12
CA LEU A 201 -5.51 36.62 24.57
C LEU A 201 -6.08 37.59 25.61
N TYR A 202 -6.30 37.11 26.83
CA TYR A 202 -6.85 37.91 27.91
C TYR A 202 -5.95 39.11 28.25
N ALA A 203 -4.68 38.86 28.57
CA ALA A 203 -3.75 39.92 28.93
C ALA A 203 -3.57 40.91 27.78
N THR A 204 -3.41 40.40 26.56
CA THR A 204 -3.22 41.24 25.37
C THR A 204 -4.43 42.11 25.08
N ALA A 205 -5.64 41.55 25.12
CA ALA A 205 -6.84 42.31 24.89
C ALA A 205 -7.09 43.34 25.99
N LEU A 206 -6.85 42.99 27.26
CA LEU A 206 -7.00 43.89 28.40
C LEU A 206 -6.07 45.10 28.28
N VAL A 207 -4.77 44.88 28.06
CA VAL A 207 -3.76 45.96 28.01
C VAL A 207 -4.06 46.94 26.90
N ILE A 208 -4.34 46.44 25.69
CA ILE A 208 -4.62 47.30 24.54
C ILE A 208 -5.95 48.04 24.73
N ASP A 209 -7.02 47.35 25.13
CA ASP A 209 -8.32 47.99 25.40
C ASP A 209 -8.19 49.09 26.48
N ALA A 210 -7.42 48.82 27.53
CA ALA A 210 -7.17 49.76 28.62
C ALA A 210 -6.34 50.98 28.18
N ALA A 211 -5.31 50.78 27.35
CA ALA A 211 -4.48 51.86 26.83
C ALA A 211 -5.31 52.85 26.00
N TYR A 212 -6.25 52.36 25.17
CA TYR A 212 -7.16 53.21 24.40
C TYR A 212 -8.15 53.95 25.30
N LYS A 213 -8.70 53.31 26.34
CA LYS A 213 -9.59 53.95 27.32
C LYS A 213 -8.86 55.05 28.11
N LEU A 214 -7.64 54.79 28.56
CA LEU A 214 -6.79 55.78 29.23
C LEU A 214 -6.46 56.97 28.32
N SER A 215 -6.21 56.69 27.05
CA SER A 215 -5.93 57.70 26.01
C SER A 215 -7.13 58.59 25.72
N GLU A 216 -8.36 58.08 25.85
CA GLU A 216 -9.56 58.89 25.77
C GLU A 216 -9.67 59.87 26.96
N THR A 217 -9.40 59.40 28.18
CA THR A 217 -9.35 60.25 29.38
C THR A 217 -8.23 61.31 29.29
N ALA A 218 -7.06 60.93 28.76
CA ALA A 218 -5.93 61.83 28.53
C ALA A 218 -6.15 62.79 27.34
N LYS A 219 -7.18 62.57 26.52
CA LYS A 219 -7.47 63.31 25.27
C LYS A 219 -6.28 63.37 24.30
N LYS A 220 -5.47 62.31 24.27
CA LYS A 220 -4.28 62.17 23.43
C LYS A 220 -4.28 60.78 22.80
N ALA A 221 -3.81 60.66 21.55
CA ALA A 221 -3.72 59.36 20.88
C ALA A 221 -2.75 58.43 21.63
N PRO A 222 -3.07 57.14 21.79
CA PRO A 222 -2.17 56.20 22.46
C PRO A 222 -0.82 56.16 21.76
N THR A 223 0.27 56.12 22.55
CA THR A 223 1.64 56.05 22.05
C THR A 223 1.97 54.64 21.51
N ILE A 224 1.24 54.22 20.47
CA ILE A 224 1.35 52.92 19.82
C ILE A 224 1.54 53.16 18.33
N PRO A 225 2.69 52.75 17.74
CA PRO A 225 2.92 52.86 16.31
C PRO A 225 1.84 52.14 15.49
N GLU A 226 1.45 52.71 14.34
CA GLU A 226 0.36 52.19 13.49
C GLU A 226 0.56 50.72 13.10
N GLU A 227 1.77 50.32 12.75
CA GLU A 227 2.14 48.92 12.46
C GLU A 227 1.86 47.99 13.65
N LYS A 228 2.20 48.41 14.87
CA LYS A 228 1.92 47.61 16.07
C LYS A 228 0.41 47.44 16.29
N VAL A 229 -0.38 48.48 16.03
CA VAL A 229 -1.86 48.38 16.09
C VAL A 229 -2.39 47.34 15.12
N LEU A 230 -1.86 47.31 13.89
CA LEU A 230 -2.24 46.30 12.89
C LEU A 230 -1.84 44.88 13.33
N LYS A 231 -0.63 44.69 13.88
CA LYS A 231 -0.19 43.40 14.43
C LYS A 231 -1.07 42.90 15.59
N PHE A 232 -1.46 43.79 16.50
CA PHE A 232 -2.44 43.45 17.56
C PHE A 232 -3.82 43.12 16.99
N ALA A 233 -4.32 43.89 16.01
CA ALA A 233 -5.59 43.61 15.35
C ALA A 233 -5.60 42.22 14.70
N ASN A 234 -4.52 41.85 14.00
CA ASN A 234 -4.34 40.52 13.43
C ASN A 234 -4.33 39.43 14.52
N TYR A 235 -3.64 39.68 15.65
CA TYR A 235 -3.57 38.75 16.77
C TYR A 235 -4.95 38.45 17.37
N PHE A 236 -5.79 39.49 17.55
CA PHE A 236 -7.15 39.34 18.07
C PHE A 236 -8.04 38.58 17.09
N LEU A 237 -7.98 38.94 15.81
CA LEU A 237 -8.79 38.31 14.77
C LEU A 237 -8.41 36.86 14.49
N SER A 238 -7.13 36.49 14.62
CA SER A 238 -6.70 35.09 14.50
C SER A 238 -7.25 34.21 15.62
N ARG A 239 -7.62 34.82 16.76
CA ARG A 239 -8.19 34.15 17.94
C ARG A 239 -9.67 34.43 18.13
N LYS A 240 -10.36 34.80 17.04
CA LYS A 240 -11.81 35.00 17.06
C LYS A 240 -12.54 33.76 17.58
N HIS A 241 -11.98 32.56 17.39
CA HIS A 241 -12.51 31.25 17.79
C HIS A 241 -12.48 30.91 19.30
N VAL A 242 -12.31 31.89 20.17
CA VAL A 242 -12.26 31.68 21.64
C VAL A 242 -13.54 31.06 22.22
N HIS A 243 -13.35 30.15 23.19
CA HIS A 243 -14.42 29.44 23.93
C HIS A 243 -14.51 29.84 25.41
N GLN A 244 -13.44 30.39 26.00
CA GLN A 244 -13.44 30.85 27.39
C GLN A 244 -14.18 32.18 27.53
N THR A 245 -15.18 32.27 28.40
CA THR A 245 -16.05 33.44 28.55
C THR A 245 -15.30 34.74 28.83
N ARG A 246 -14.32 34.71 29.74
CA ARG A 246 -13.47 35.88 30.07
C ARG A 246 -12.74 36.38 28.82
N SER A 247 -12.03 35.49 28.14
CA SER A 247 -11.25 35.82 26.95
C SER A 247 -12.15 36.25 25.79
N ALA A 248 -13.33 35.66 25.64
CA ALA A 248 -14.35 36.05 24.66
C ALA A 248 -14.86 37.47 24.87
N TYR A 249 -15.14 37.85 26.12
CA TYR A 249 -15.54 39.22 26.46
C TYR A 249 -14.42 40.23 26.14
N HIS A 250 -13.19 39.95 26.58
CA HIS A 250 -12.07 40.87 26.35
C HIS A 250 -11.71 41.00 24.87
N LEU A 251 -11.77 39.91 24.10
CA LEU A 251 -11.66 39.95 22.64
C LEU A 251 -12.72 40.89 22.03
N LEU A 252 -13.98 40.71 22.40
CA LEU A 252 -15.05 41.55 21.87
C LEU A 252 -14.87 43.02 22.26
N SER A 253 -14.46 43.28 23.51
CA SER A 253 -14.19 44.62 24.04
C SER A 253 -13.09 45.31 23.24
N VAL A 254 -11.92 44.67 23.06
CA VAL A 254 -10.81 45.29 22.34
C VAL A 254 -11.11 45.47 20.85
N VAL A 255 -11.80 44.52 20.20
CA VAL A 255 -12.19 44.64 18.79
C VAL A 255 -13.18 45.79 18.60
N LYS A 256 -14.12 45.97 19.53
CA LYS A 256 -15.05 47.10 19.53
C LYS A 256 -14.30 48.42 19.73
N THR A 257 -13.39 48.49 20.70
CA THR A 257 -12.53 49.67 20.93
C THR A 257 -11.72 50.03 19.69
N LEU A 258 -11.06 49.07 19.04
CA LEU A 258 -10.34 49.28 17.78
C LEU A 258 -11.23 49.62 16.58
N THR A 259 -12.55 49.48 16.71
CA THR A 259 -13.52 49.82 15.66
C THR A 259 -14.11 51.22 15.83
N GLU A 260 -14.31 51.67 17.07
CA GLU A 260 -15.11 52.85 17.38
C GLU A 260 -14.29 54.05 17.91
N ASN A 261 -13.00 53.86 18.22
CA ASN A 261 -12.18 54.90 18.84
C ASN A 261 -11.85 56.09 17.90
N LYS A 262 -11.32 57.15 18.51
CA LYS A 262 -11.02 58.44 17.84
C LYS A 262 -9.65 58.51 17.18
N TYR A 263 -8.79 57.51 17.34
CA TYR A 263 -7.38 57.59 17.00
C TYR A 263 -6.97 56.62 15.89
N HIS A 264 -7.19 55.31 16.06
CA HIS A 264 -6.71 54.26 15.17
C HIS A 264 -7.80 53.23 14.89
N ILE A 265 -8.24 53.12 13.64
CA ILE A 265 -9.27 52.20 13.16
C ILE A 265 -8.63 51.31 12.09
N PRO A 266 -8.22 50.08 12.43
CA PRO A 266 -7.71 49.12 11.45
C PRO A 266 -8.78 48.77 10.40
N VAL A 267 -8.38 48.85 9.13
CA VAL A 267 -9.20 48.46 7.99
C VAL A 267 -9.00 46.99 7.69
N ALA A 268 -10.08 46.22 7.60
CA ALA A 268 -10.06 44.85 7.13
C ALA A 268 -10.40 44.79 5.63
N VAL A 269 -9.56 44.11 4.85
CA VAL A 269 -9.78 43.84 3.43
C VAL A 269 -9.85 42.33 3.25
N THR A 270 -11.01 41.84 2.82
CA THR A 270 -11.30 40.40 2.77
C THR A 270 -11.91 39.99 1.43
N LEU A 271 -11.67 38.76 1.00
CA LEU A 271 -12.33 38.22 -0.17
C LEU A 271 -13.80 37.90 0.17
N ALA A 272 -14.73 38.44 -0.61
CA ALA A 272 -16.17 38.24 -0.45
C ALA A 272 -16.78 37.31 -1.50
N SER A 273 -16.14 37.17 -2.67
CA SER A 273 -16.51 36.19 -3.69
C SER A 273 -15.87 34.82 -3.45
N SER A 274 -16.19 33.85 -4.31
CA SER A 274 -15.42 32.61 -4.41
C SER A 274 -13.94 32.91 -4.68
N VAL A 275 -13.05 32.06 -4.14
CA VAL A 275 -11.62 32.06 -4.47
C VAL A 275 -11.40 31.66 -5.93
N ALA A 276 -12.28 30.83 -6.50
CA ALA A 276 -12.22 30.42 -7.90
C ALA A 276 -12.86 31.47 -8.81
N VAL A 277 -12.14 31.88 -9.85
CA VAL A 277 -12.55 32.83 -10.87
C VAL A 277 -12.46 32.16 -12.23
N SER A 278 -13.48 32.30 -13.06
CA SER A 278 -13.55 31.68 -14.38
C SER A 278 -14.38 32.50 -15.36
N GLN A 279 -14.52 32.02 -16.60
CA GLN A 279 -15.34 32.71 -17.61
C GLN A 279 -16.81 32.83 -17.18
N SER A 280 -17.35 31.86 -16.43
CA SER A 280 -18.72 31.91 -15.90
C SER A 280 -18.83 32.71 -14.59
N MET A 281 -17.75 32.76 -13.80
CA MET A 281 -17.65 33.55 -12.56
C MET A 281 -16.48 34.53 -12.67
N SER A 282 -16.66 35.59 -13.45
CA SER A 282 -15.57 36.47 -13.89
C SER A 282 -15.16 37.56 -12.90
N THR A 283 -15.96 37.78 -11.85
CA THR A 283 -15.79 38.87 -10.89
C THR A 283 -15.11 38.41 -9.60
N VAL A 284 -14.16 39.22 -9.15
CA VAL A 284 -13.60 39.13 -7.80
C VAL A 284 -14.27 40.21 -6.96
N GLN A 285 -14.87 39.81 -5.85
CA GLN A 285 -15.49 40.73 -4.91
C GLN A 285 -14.67 40.76 -3.62
N VAL A 286 -14.39 41.98 -3.15
CA VAL A 286 -13.68 42.23 -1.90
C VAL A 286 -14.56 43.06 -0.99
N ARG A 287 -14.49 42.76 0.31
CA ARG A 287 -15.13 43.54 1.35
C ARG A 287 -14.08 44.39 2.06
N VAL A 288 -14.35 45.69 2.15
CA VAL A 288 -13.55 46.65 2.91
C VAL A 288 -14.40 47.18 4.07
N SER A 289 -14.00 46.88 5.30
CA SER A 289 -14.78 47.18 6.50
C SER A 289 -13.89 47.44 7.71
N ASN A 290 -14.46 47.86 8.83
CA ASN A 290 -13.78 47.77 10.13
C ASN A 290 -13.72 46.31 10.63
N LEU A 291 -13.10 46.11 11.80
CA LEU A 291 -12.92 44.79 12.42
C LEU A 291 -14.24 44.10 12.83
N MET A 292 -15.35 44.85 12.94
CA MET A 292 -16.68 44.31 13.20
C MET A 292 -17.53 44.12 11.94
N GLY A 293 -16.98 44.36 10.74
CA GLY A 293 -17.68 44.19 9.46
C GLY A 293 -18.58 45.35 9.05
N ALA A 294 -18.54 46.48 9.77
CA ALA A 294 -19.30 47.68 9.41
C ALA A 294 -18.56 48.55 8.37
N PRO A 295 -19.29 49.31 7.53
CA PRO A 295 -18.72 50.13 6.48
C PRO A 295 -17.92 51.32 7.04
N LEU A 296 -16.92 51.78 6.29
CA LEU A 296 -16.00 52.87 6.67
C LEU A 296 -16.35 54.20 5.97
N GLY A 297 -17.56 54.31 5.43
CA GLY A 297 -17.97 55.41 4.55
C GLY A 297 -17.47 55.25 3.11
N PRO A 298 -17.63 56.28 2.26
CA PRO A 298 -17.27 56.19 0.84
C PRO A 298 -15.76 56.04 0.61
N LEU A 299 -15.34 54.91 0.05
CA LEU A 299 -13.94 54.63 -0.31
C LEU A 299 -13.76 54.57 -1.83
N THR A 300 -12.53 54.81 -2.26
CA THR A 300 -12.02 54.48 -3.60
C THR A 300 -11.10 53.27 -3.45
N VAL A 301 -11.53 52.12 -3.97
CA VAL A 301 -10.79 50.85 -3.88
C VAL A 301 -10.15 50.53 -5.22
N VAL A 302 -8.85 50.24 -5.21
CA VAL A 302 -8.03 50.00 -6.40
C VAL A 302 -7.26 48.71 -6.24
N ALA A 303 -7.25 47.87 -7.28
CA ALA A 303 -6.28 46.79 -7.42
C ALA A 303 -4.97 47.39 -7.92
N ASP A 304 -4.00 47.57 -7.03
CA ASP A 304 -2.68 48.12 -7.34
C ASP A 304 -1.94 47.22 -8.33
N SER A 305 -1.99 45.91 -8.07
CA SER A 305 -1.50 44.88 -8.98
C SER A 305 -2.23 43.56 -8.77
N ALA A 306 -2.32 42.74 -9.82
CA ALA A 306 -2.59 41.32 -9.71
C ALA A 306 -1.41 40.54 -10.27
N LYS A 307 -0.69 39.83 -9.40
CA LYS A 307 0.50 39.07 -9.73
C LYS A 307 0.18 37.58 -9.80
N HIS A 308 0.64 36.92 -10.86
CA HIS A 308 0.61 35.47 -10.95
C HIS A 308 1.69 34.88 -10.02
N LEU A 309 1.30 33.96 -9.13
CA LEU A 309 2.20 33.47 -8.07
C LEU A 309 3.34 32.56 -8.58
N ARG A 310 3.25 32.05 -9.81
CA ARG A 310 4.25 31.12 -10.36
C ARG A 310 5.45 31.84 -10.97
N ASP A 311 5.22 32.96 -11.64
CA ASP A 311 6.21 33.67 -12.46
C ASP A 311 6.25 35.18 -12.20
N ASP A 312 5.53 35.65 -11.17
CA ASP A 312 5.38 37.04 -10.77
C ASP A 312 4.84 37.99 -11.87
N ALA A 313 4.26 37.43 -12.94
CA ALA A 313 3.71 38.23 -14.04
C ALA A 313 2.53 39.09 -13.56
N ILE A 314 2.59 40.40 -13.81
CA ILE A 314 1.52 41.33 -13.49
C ILE A 314 0.49 41.29 -14.63
N VAL A 315 -0.72 40.80 -14.34
CA VAL A 315 -1.81 40.69 -15.32
C VAL A 315 -2.77 41.88 -15.29
N LEU A 316 -2.79 42.60 -14.16
CA LEU A 316 -3.63 43.77 -13.96
C LEU A 316 -2.87 44.76 -13.08
N SER A 317 -2.94 46.06 -13.39
CA SER A 317 -2.30 47.12 -12.60
C SER A 317 -3.17 48.37 -12.53
N LYS A 318 -3.24 48.96 -11.34
CA LYS A 318 -3.98 50.21 -11.03
C LYS A 318 -5.42 50.23 -11.54
N LYS A 319 -6.13 49.09 -11.48
CA LYS A 319 -7.51 49.01 -11.95
C LYS A 319 -8.48 49.26 -10.79
N PRO A 320 -9.42 50.22 -10.91
CA PRO A 320 -10.38 50.50 -9.85
C PRO A 320 -11.41 49.37 -9.72
N PHE A 321 -11.87 49.13 -8.49
CA PHE A 321 -13.06 48.32 -8.24
C PHE A 321 -14.32 49.19 -8.34
N SER A 322 -15.42 48.57 -8.79
CA SER A 322 -16.76 49.14 -8.77
C SER A 322 -17.43 48.86 -7.42
N ALA A 323 -17.96 49.89 -6.76
CA ALA A 323 -18.72 49.69 -5.53
C ALA A 323 -20.08 49.02 -5.84
N LYS A 324 -20.36 47.90 -5.18
CA LYS A 324 -21.66 47.21 -5.21
C LYS A 324 -22.55 47.59 -4.04
N ASP A 325 -21.95 47.84 -2.89
CA ASP A 325 -22.58 48.21 -1.62
C ASP A 325 -21.58 49.08 -0.83
N GLU A 326 -21.96 49.59 0.35
CA GLU A 326 -21.13 50.47 1.19
C GLU A 326 -19.78 49.85 1.59
N SER A 327 -19.71 48.51 1.65
CA SER A 327 -18.50 47.77 2.00
C SER A 327 -18.05 46.74 0.95
N LEU A 328 -18.80 46.54 -0.14
CA LEU A 328 -18.51 45.54 -1.16
C LEU A 328 -18.08 46.19 -2.47
N TYR A 329 -16.95 45.72 -2.99
CA TYR A 329 -16.30 46.24 -4.18
C TYR A 329 -15.98 45.09 -5.12
N GLU A 330 -16.25 45.24 -6.42
CA GLU A 330 -16.04 44.18 -7.40
C GLU A 330 -15.18 44.62 -8.58
N ILE A 331 -14.48 43.66 -9.17
CA ILE A 331 -13.69 43.84 -10.38
C ILE A 331 -13.88 42.65 -11.30
N ASN A 332 -14.10 42.90 -12.59
CA ASN A 332 -14.06 41.84 -13.59
C ASN A 332 -12.59 41.47 -13.85
N PHE A 333 -12.16 40.36 -13.26
CA PHE A 333 -10.78 39.91 -13.33
C PHE A 333 -10.48 39.23 -14.68
N MET A 334 -11.45 38.50 -15.24
CA MET A 334 -11.28 37.79 -16.51
C MET A 334 -11.15 38.70 -17.73
N GLU A 335 -11.54 39.98 -17.62
CA GLU A 335 -11.31 40.99 -18.66
C GLU A 335 -9.82 41.12 -19.05
N SER A 336 -8.92 40.86 -18.08
CA SER A 336 -7.47 40.86 -18.30
C SER A 336 -6.92 39.59 -18.98
N LYS A 337 -7.79 38.61 -19.27
CA LYS A 337 -7.47 37.29 -19.85
C LYS A 337 -6.31 36.59 -19.11
N PRO A 338 -6.39 36.43 -17.77
CA PRO A 338 -5.36 35.75 -17.01
C PRO A 338 -5.23 34.28 -17.44
N ALA A 339 -4.01 33.75 -17.43
CA ALA A 339 -3.80 32.31 -17.59
C ALA A 339 -4.35 31.54 -16.37
N PRO A 340 -4.74 30.27 -16.50
CA PRO A 340 -5.12 29.45 -15.35
C PRO A 340 -3.96 29.35 -14.34
N GLY A 341 -4.24 29.58 -13.06
CA GLY A 341 -3.20 29.72 -12.05
C GLY A 341 -3.66 30.43 -10.79
N PHE A 342 -2.73 30.66 -9.86
CA PHE A 342 -2.98 31.36 -8.61
C PHE A 342 -2.48 32.80 -8.70
N TYR A 343 -3.27 33.73 -8.19
CA TYR A 343 -3.01 35.15 -8.29
C TYR A 343 -3.15 35.83 -6.94
N ARG A 344 -2.26 36.79 -6.68
CA ARG A 344 -2.35 37.70 -5.53
C ARG A 344 -2.72 39.09 -6.03
N LEU A 345 -3.87 39.58 -5.59
CA LEU A 345 -4.33 40.92 -5.86
C LEU A 345 -3.95 41.82 -4.68
N THR A 346 -3.06 42.78 -4.90
CA THR A 346 -2.76 43.84 -3.94
C THR A 346 -3.76 44.98 -4.12
N ILE A 347 -4.32 45.45 -3.01
CA ILE A 347 -5.47 46.34 -2.95
C ILE A 347 -5.13 47.53 -2.04
N SER A 348 -5.53 48.71 -2.48
CA SER A 348 -5.56 49.93 -1.69
C SER A 348 -6.97 50.49 -1.62
N ALA A 349 -7.36 50.97 -0.45
CA ALA A 349 -8.67 51.53 -0.15
C ALA A 349 -8.51 52.94 0.46
N THR A 350 -8.65 53.97 -0.37
CA THR A 350 -8.48 55.36 0.04
C THR A 350 -9.83 56.01 0.35
N PRO A 351 -10.04 56.62 1.53
CA PRO A 351 -11.30 57.29 1.82
C PRO A 351 -11.48 58.55 0.97
N LYS A 352 -12.69 58.78 0.44
CA LYS A 352 -12.98 59.97 -0.40
C LYS A 352 -12.82 61.28 0.37
N LYS A 353 -13.13 61.26 1.67
CA LYS A 353 -12.81 62.32 2.63
C LYS A 353 -11.69 61.79 3.53
N ALA A 354 -10.57 62.49 3.60
CA ALA A 354 -9.43 62.07 4.40
C ALA A 354 -9.84 61.78 5.86
N ASP A 355 -9.58 60.55 6.32
CA ASP A 355 -9.76 60.13 7.71
C ASP A 355 -8.44 59.51 8.19
N LYS A 356 -7.70 60.27 9.00
CA LYS A 356 -6.39 59.85 9.54
C LYS A 356 -6.48 58.67 10.50
N ARG A 357 -7.68 58.29 10.94
CA ARG A 357 -7.87 57.17 11.84
C ARG A 357 -7.70 55.84 11.11
N LEU A 358 -7.97 55.77 9.80
CA LEU A 358 -7.97 54.50 9.07
C LEU A 358 -6.55 53.98 8.86
N LEU A 359 -6.24 52.83 9.44
CA LEU A 359 -4.93 52.17 9.34
C LEU A 359 -4.98 50.98 8.38
N GLY A 360 -3.88 50.69 7.70
CA GLY A 360 -3.78 49.54 6.79
C GLY A 360 -4.55 49.70 5.48
N THR A 361 -4.73 50.95 5.02
CA THR A 361 -5.48 51.29 3.79
C THR A 361 -4.75 50.93 2.49
N SER A 362 -3.48 50.54 2.54
CA SER A 362 -2.69 50.18 1.37
C SER A 362 -1.92 48.89 1.57
N GLY A 363 -1.66 48.16 0.48
CA GLY A 363 -0.84 46.96 0.49
C GLY A 363 -1.58 45.69 0.91
N ALA A 364 -2.85 45.77 1.28
CA ALA A 364 -3.69 44.60 1.57
C ALA A 364 -3.70 43.65 0.38
N TYR A 365 -3.83 42.34 0.61
CA TYR A 365 -3.94 41.40 -0.51
C TYR A 365 -5.00 40.33 -0.30
N VAL A 366 -5.57 39.89 -1.42
CA VAL A 366 -6.41 38.69 -1.49
C VAL A 366 -5.85 37.75 -2.54
N GLU A 367 -6.03 36.45 -2.33
CA GLU A 367 -5.59 35.43 -3.27
C GLU A 367 -6.80 34.80 -3.95
N VAL A 368 -6.70 34.65 -5.26
CA VAL A 368 -7.72 34.03 -6.11
C VAL A 368 -7.05 33.02 -7.03
N LYS A 369 -7.81 32.00 -7.45
CA LYS A 369 -7.36 31.04 -8.45
C LYS A 369 -8.20 31.18 -9.71
N VAL A 370 -7.53 31.31 -10.85
CA VAL A 370 -8.18 31.28 -12.16
C VAL A 370 -8.31 29.84 -12.58
N THR A 371 -9.54 29.39 -12.77
CA THR A 371 -9.87 28.02 -13.14
C THR A 371 -10.19 27.91 -14.63
N THR A 372 -10.00 26.71 -15.18
CA THR A 372 -10.30 26.38 -16.57
C THR A 372 -10.99 25.03 -16.68
N GLN A 373 -11.72 24.83 -17.78
CA GLN A 373 -12.27 23.54 -18.14
C GLN A 373 -11.34 22.84 -19.13
N VAL A 374 -11.02 21.58 -18.84
CA VAL A 374 -10.16 20.79 -19.72
C VAL A 374 -10.98 19.81 -20.56
N SER A 375 -10.48 19.55 -21.75
CA SER A 375 -10.91 18.49 -22.65
C SER A 375 -9.71 17.61 -22.96
N ILE A 376 -9.97 16.31 -23.15
CA ILE A 376 -8.94 15.34 -23.51
C ILE A 376 -9.05 15.01 -25.00
N GLU A 377 -7.94 15.11 -25.71
CA GLU A 377 -7.84 14.87 -27.14
C GLU A 377 -6.70 13.88 -27.45
N ASN A 378 -6.73 13.31 -28.66
CA ASN A 378 -5.66 12.46 -29.20
C ASN A 378 -5.28 11.29 -28.28
N VAL A 379 -6.29 10.63 -27.69
CA VAL A 379 -6.08 9.50 -26.78
C VAL A 379 -5.77 8.26 -27.61
N GLU A 380 -4.61 7.67 -27.37
CA GLU A 380 -4.14 6.45 -28.01
C GLU A 380 -3.69 5.47 -26.93
N ILE A 381 -4.17 4.23 -26.98
CA ILE A 381 -3.80 3.16 -26.05
C ILE A 381 -3.37 1.95 -26.85
N GLY A 382 -2.26 1.33 -26.47
CA GLY A 382 -1.75 0.17 -27.18
C GLY A 382 -0.78 -0.66 -26.36
N ILE A 383 -0.40 -1.77 -26.97
CA ILE A 383 0.62 -2.68 -26.46
C ILE A 383 1.78 -2.67 -27.45
N ALA A 384 2.99 -2.66 -26.92
CA ALA A 384 4.23 -2.74 -27.69
C ALA A 384 5.17 -3.77 -27.08
N ASP A 385 5.98 -4.42 -27.92
CA ASP A 385 7.03 -5.31 -27.44
C ASP A 385 8.16 -4.51 -26.79
N LYS A 386 8.73 -5.05 -25.71
CA LYS A 386 9.81 -4.42 -24.95
C LYS A 386 11.06 -4.16 -25.80
N ASP A 387 11.32 -5.03 -26.77
CA ASP A 387 12.52 -5.02 -27.62
C ASP A 387 12.40 -4.08 -28.84
N GLN A 388 11.27 -3.37 -29.00
CA GLN A 388 11.00 -2.40 -30.08
C GLN A 388 11.15 -2.94 -31.51
N THR A 389 11.20 -4.27 -31.70
CA THR A 389 11.36 -4.92 -33.00
C THR A 389 10.07 -4.93 -33.82
N THR A 390 8.91 -4.78 -33.17
CA THR A 390 7.58 -4.72 -33.79
C THR A 390 6.94 -3.35 -33.57
N ALA A 391 6.30 -2.77 -34.59
CA ALA A 391 5.57 -1.50 -34.46
C ALA A 391 4.44 -1.60 -33.41
N SER A 392 4.31 -0.58 -32.56
CA SER A 392 3.27 -0.49 -31.52
C SER A 392 1.87 -0.53 -32.10
N ARG A 393 1.01 -1.44 -31.62
CA ARG A 393 -0.40 -1.51 -32.02
C ARG A 393 -1.24 -0.62 -31.11
N THR A 394 -1.52 0.60 -31.54
CA THR A 394 -2.33 1.58 -30.79
C THR A 394 -3.74 1.71 -31.34
N THR A 395 -4.72 1.80 -30.45
CA THR A 395 -6.11 2.11 -30.75
C THR A 395 -6.44 3.53 -30.28
N LYS A 396 -7.05 4.33 -31.15
CA LYS A 396 -7.56 5.65 -30.77
C LYS A 396 -8.83 5.52 -29.94
N LEU A 397 -8.92 6.29 -28.87
CA LEU A 397 -10.09 6.32 -27.99
C LEU A 397 -10.68 7.72 -27.92
N GLN A 398 -12.01 7.79 -27.78
CA GLN A 398 -12.74 9.06 -27.66
C GLN A 398 -13.38 9.14 -26.28
N TYR A 399 -13.06 10.18 -25.51
CA TYR A 399 -13.72 10.44 -24.23
C TYR A 399 -15.22 10.72 -24.41
N PRO A 400 -16.12 10.17 -23.56
CA PRO A 400 -15.88 9.30 -22.40
C PRO A 400 -16.06 7.79 -22.68
N LYS A 401 -15.91 7.33 -23.92
CA LYS A 401 -16.18 5.92 -24.31
C LYS A 401 -15.06 4.98 -23.85
N LYS A 402 -15.40 3.77 -23.41
CA LYS A 402 -14.43 2.72 -23.10
C LYS A 402 -13.95 2.03 -24.40
N ALA A 403 -12.74 1.49 -24.41
CA ALA A 403 -12.26 0.63 -25.48
C ALA A 403 -13.18 -0.59 -25.67
N ALA A 404 -13.44 -0.94 -26.93
CA ALA A 404 -14.36 -2.04 -27.27
C ALA A 404 -13.77 -3.43 -26.94
N ASN A 405 -12.44 -3.56 -27.05
CA ASN A 405 -11.72 -4.80 -26.82
C ASN A 405 -10.81 -4.68 -25.59
N THR A 406 -10.57 -5.82 -24.93
CA THR A 406 -9.59 -5.96 -23.84
C THR A 406 -8.17 -5.93 -24.41
N PHE A 407 -7.24 -5.31 -23.69
CA PHE A 407 -5.81 -5.36 -24.00
C PHE A 407 -5.13 -6.49 -23.20
N GLU A 408 -4.32 -7.31 -23.88
CA GLU A 408 -3.57 -8.41 -23.26
C GLU A 408 -2.07 -8.10 -23.29
N ALA A 409 -1.45 -7.88 -22.13
CA ALA A 409 -0.02 -7.58 -22.01
C ALA A 409 0.69 -8.65 -21.17
N ASP A 410 1.81 -9.19 -21.67
CA ASP A 410 2.68 -10.12 -20.94
C ASP A 410 3.99 -9.48 -20.43
N SER A 411 4.86 -10.29 -19.81
CA SER A 411 6.12 -9.81 -19.23
C SER A 411 7.14 -9.26 -20.24
N HIS A 412 6.98 -9.55 -21.53
CA HIS A 412 7.82 -9.05 -22.62
C HIS A 412 7.19 -7.84 -23.33
N GLN A 413 6.04 -7.38 -22.86
CA GLN A 413 5.29 -6.28 -23.46
C GLN A 413 5.17 -5.07 -22.53
N LYS A 414 4.85 -3.94 -23.15
CA LYS A 414 4.63 -2.66 -22.51
C LYS A 414 3.27 -2.11 -22.87
N ILE A 415 2.61 -1.50 -21.91
CA ILE A 415 1.39 -0.72 -22.12
C ILE A 415 1.79 0.71 -22.41
N ILE A 416 1.34 1.23 -23.54
CA ILE A 416 1.60 2.60 -23.95
C ILE A 416 0.27 3.33 -24.05
N MET A 417 0.18 4.49 -23.41
CA MET A 417 -0.92 5.41 -23.57
C MET A 417 -0.38 6.81 -23.86
N LYS A 418 -1.02 7.50 -24.81
CA LYS A 418 -0.74 8.90 -25.12
C LYS A 418 -2.04 9.68 -25.13
N PHE A 419 -2.03 10.91 -24.63
CA PHE A 419 -3.17 11.81 -24.69
C PHE A 419 -2.73 13.26 -24.57
N GLN A 420 -3.59 14.21 -24.92
CA GLN A 420 -3.36 15.64 -24.75
C GLN A 420 -4.50 16.27 -23.96
N LEU A 421 -4.18 17.16 -23.04
CA LEU A 421 -5.17 17.98 -22.33
C LEU A 421 -5.18 19.37 -22.94
N LYS A 422 -6.36 19.87 -23.29
CA LYS A 422 -6.56 21.22 -23.82
C LYS A 422 -7.61 21.98 -23.05
N ASP A 423 -7.38 23.27 -22.87
CA ASP A 423 -8.39 24.20 -22.38
C ASP A 423 -9.55 24.27 -23.38
N LYS A 424 -10.77 24.07 -22.89
CA LYS A 424 -11.99 24.06 -23.70
C LYS A 424 -12.30 25.44 -24.31
N SER A 425 -11.89 26.52 -23.65
CA SER A 425 -12.16 27.91 -24.06
C SER A 425 -11.09 28.46 -25.00
N SER A 426 -9.81 28.16 -24.75
CA SER A 426 -8.68 28.73 -25.51
C SER A 426 -8.04 27.75 -26.49
N SER A 427 -8.41 26.46 -26.44
CA SER A 427 -7.80 25.35 -27.19
C SER A 427 -6.28 25.20 -27.03
N LYS A 428 -5.70 25.86 -26.02
CA LYS A 428 -4.28 25.75 -25.67
C LYS A 428 -4.04 24.48 -24.86
N SER A 429 -2.88 23.87 -25.03
CA SER A 429 -2.47 22.72 -24.22
C SER A 429 -2.33 23.11 -22.74
N VAL A 430 -2.84 22.28 -21.85
CA VAL A 430 -2.83 22.49 -20.40
C VAL A 430 -2.11 21.33 -19.74
N SER A 431 -1.22 21.62 -18.79
CA SER A 431 -0.66 20.62 -17.90
C SER A 431 -1.47 20.57 -16.60
N ALA A 432 -1.92 19.40 -16.19
CA ALA A 432 -2.51 19.13 -14.89
C ALA A 432 -1.47 18.60 -13.90
N HIS A 433 -1.59 19.00 -12.63
CA HIS A 433 -0.77 18.54 -11.51
C HIS A 433 -0.95 17.04 -11.23
N GLN A 434 -2.18 16.52 -11.32
CA GLN A 434 -2.48 15.09 -11.16
C GLN A 434 -2.93 14.49 -12.48
N THR A 435 -2.13 13.56 -12.99
CA THR A 435 -2.46 12.72 -14.15
C THR A 435 -2.02 11.29 -13.85
N PHE A 436 -2.96 10.51 -13.33
CA PHE A 436 -2.69 9.15 -12.88
C PHE A 436 -3.40 8.11 -13.73
N VAL A 437 -2.72 6.99 -13.98
CA VAL A 437 -3.31 5.79 -14.54
C VAL A 437 -3.45 4.79 -13.40
N LYS A 438 -4.68 4.48 -13.03
CA LYS A 438 -5.02 3.49 -12.01
C LYS A 438 -5.35 2.16 -12.68
N LEU A 439 -4.73 1.10 -12.20
CA LEU A 439 -5.01 -0.29 -12.56
C LEU A 439 -5.62 -0.99 -11.35
N THR A 440 -6.86 -1.46 -11.48
CA THR A 440 -7.61 -2.13 -10.40
C THR A 440 -7.82 -3.59 -10.74
N ASN A 441 -7.24 -4.52 -9.98
CA ASN A 441 -7.49 -5.94 -10.15
C ASN A 441 -8.96 -6.26 -9.84
N GLN A 442 -9.71 -6.78 -10.81
CA GLN A 442 -11.15 -7.00 -10.69
C GLN A 442 -11.52 -8.13 -9.73
N ASN A 443 -10.59 -9.04 -9.43
CA ASN A 443 -10.83 -10.16 -8.52
C ASN A 443 -10.48 -9.79 -7.06
N THR A 444 -9.35 -9.10 -6.85
CA THR A 444 -8.86 -8.78 -5.51
C THR A 444 -9.21 -7.36 -5.05
N ASN A 445 -9.69 -6.51 -5.95
CA ASN A 445 -9.86 -5.05 -5.77
C ASN A 445 -8.57 -4.32 -5.38
N GLN A 446 -7.40 -4.91 -5.62
CA GLN A 446 -6.11 -4.23 -5.44
C GLN A 446 -5.98 -3.10 -6.47
N GLU A 447 -5.63 -1.90 -6.01
CA GLU A 447 -5.39 -0.74 -6.87
C GLU A 447 -3.90 -0.42 -6.93
N ILE A 448 -3.43 -0.10 -8.14
CA ILE A 448 -2.05 0.28 -8.42
C ILE A 448 -2.10 1.57 -9.23
N ILE A 449 -1.35 2.58 -8.84
CA ILE A 449 -1.44 3.92 -9.42
C ILE A 449 -0.08 4.30 -10.00
N PHE A 450 -0.07 4.66 -11.28
CA PHE A 450 1.09 5.16 -11.98
C PHE A 450 0.89 6.60 -12.45
N VAL A 451 1.98 7.33 -12.65
CA VAL A 451 1.97 8.72 -13.12
C VAL A 451 2.15 8.76 -14.63
N ALA A 452 1.27 9.48 -15.34
CA ALA A 452 1.47 9.82 -16.75
C ALA A 452 2.44 11.00 -16.86
N GLN A 453 3.48 10.87 -17.67
CA GLN A 453 4.55 11.87 -17.80
C GLN A 453 4.23 12.85 -18.93
N THR A 454 4.63 14.11 -18.78
CA THR A 454 4.52 15.12 -19.84
C THR A 454 5.68 15.00 -20.85
N GLU A 455 5.35 15.05 -22.13
CA GLU A 455 6.32 15.13 -23.23
C GLU A 455 6.64 16.61 -23.56
N THR A 456 7.80 16.86 -24.16
CA THR A 456 8.20 18.21 -24.65
C THR A 456 7.23 18.79 -25.68
N SER A 457 6.45 17.95 -26.34
CA SER A 457 5.38 18.31 -27.28
C SER A 457 4.11 18.85 -26.60
N GLY A 458 4.02 18.80 -25.26
CA GLY A 458 2.84 19.19 -24.47
C GLY A 458 1.77 18.10 -24.33
N GLY A 459 2.03 16.89 -24.86
CA GLY A 459 1.21 15.71 -24.59
C GLY A 459 1.63 14.95 -23.34
N TYR A 460 0.81 13.98 -22.95
CA TYR A 460 1.09 13.02 -21.89
C TYR A 460 1.41 11.66 -22.50
N LYS A 461 2.41 10.99 -21.95
CA LYS A 461 2.77 9.61 -22.24
C LYS A 461 2.82 8.80 -20.95
N PHE A 462 2.17 7.65 -20.98
CA PHE A 462 2.27 6.61 -19.99
C PHE A 462 2.88 5.37 -20.66
N ASP A 463 3.95 4.85 -20.07
CA ASP A 463 4.75 3.73 -20.60
C ASP A 463 5.05 2.79 -19.44
N LEU A 464 4.36 1.65 -19.42
CA LEU A 464 4.44 0.66 -18.35
C LEU A 464 4.98 -0.65 -18.89
N ASP A 465 6.21 -1.00 -18.49
CA ASP A 465 6.79 -2.32 -18.70
C ASP A 465 6.26 -3.29 -17.66
N VAL A 466 5.42 -4.23 -18.10
CA VAL A 466 4.71 -5.16 -17.20
C VAL A 466 5.68 -6.09 -16.49
N GLY A 467 6.73 -6.56 -17.18
CA GLY A 467 7.74 -7.44 -16.60
C GLY A 467 8.61 -6.73 -15.56
N ALA A 468 9.07 -5.52 -15.86
CA ALA A 468 9.90 -4.73 -14.93
C ALA A 468 9.12 -4.28 -13.69
N ASN A 469 7.81 -4.05 -13.81
CA ASN A 469 6.96 -3.59 -12.72
C ASN A 469 6.17 -4.73 -12.04
N ALA A 470 6.47 -6.01 -12.31
CA ALA A 470 5.72 -7.16 -11.77
C ALA A 470 5.61 -7.16 -10.23
N LYS A 471 6.58 -6.55 -9.52
CA LYS A 471 6.55 -6.40 -8.06
C LYS A 471 5.43 -5.45 -7.60
N GLU A 472 5.16 -4.37 -8.34
CA GLU A 472 4.08 -3.42 -8.03
C GLU A 472 2.70 -4.08 -8.13
N PHE A 473 2.58 -5.09 -9.00
CA PHE A 473 1.39 -5.94 -9.12
C PHE A 473 1.27 -7.01 -8.03
N GLY A 474 2.20 -7.07 -7.07
CA GLY A 474 2.28 -8.17 -6.11
C GLY A 474 2.50 -9.53 -6.79
N GLN A 475 3.01 -9.53 -8.03
CA GLN A 475 3.13 -10.70 -8.91
C GLN A 475 1.79 -11.43 -9.15
N LEU A 476 0.66 -10.73 -8.99
CA LEU A 476 -0.67 -11.28 -9.24
C LEU A 476 -1.02 -11.10 -10.71
N SER A 477 -1.41 -12.19 -11.37
CA SER A 477 -2.03 -12.13 -12.70
C SER A 477 -3.55 -12.01 -12.55
N GLY A 478 -4.19 -11.32 -13.48
CA GLY A 478 -5.64 -11.23 -13.55
C GLY A 478 -6.14 -10.12 -14.47
N LYS A 479 -7.44 -9.90 -14.44
CA LYS A 479 -8.09 -8.81 -15.17
C LYS A 479 -8.00 -7.51 -14.36
N TYR A 480 -7.43 -6.46 -14.93
CA TYR A 480 -7.30 -5.13 -14.36
C TYR A 480 -8.24 -4.14 -15.06
N GLY A 481 -9.00 -3.34 -14.33
CA GLY A 481 -9.65 -2.17 -14.89
C GLY A 481 -8.65 -1.02 -14.97
N MET A 482 -8.46 -0.43 -16.15
CA MET A 482 -7.60 0.73 -16.35
C MET A 482 -8.44 2.01 -16.36
N GLU A 483 -8.07 2.96 -15.51
CA GLU A 483 -8.76 4.23 -15.31
C GLU A 483 -7.76 5.40 -15.36
N LEU A 484 -8.06 6.43 -16.16
CA LEU A 484 -7.29 7.66 -16.21
C LEU A 484 -7.94 8.72 -15.33
N ILE A 485 -7.18 9.21 -14.36
CA ILE A 485 -7.58 10.22 -13.39
C ILE A 485 -6.83 11.51 -13.71
N VAL A 486 -7.55 12.58 -14.01
CA VAL A 486 -6.98 13.90 -14.28
C VAL A 486 -7.59 14.93 -13.33
N GLY A 487 -6.73 15.64 -12.62
CA GLY A 487 -7.14 16.66 -11.66
C GLY A 487 -6.06 17.72 -11.43
N ASP A 488 -6.49 18.94 -11.16
CA ASP A 488 -5.64 20.03 -10.72
C ASP A 488 -6.49 21.02 -9.91
N ALA A 489 -5.87 21.80 -9.03
CA ALA A 489 -6.54 22.85 -8.29
C ALA A 489 -7.15 23.94 -9.19
N VAL A 490 -6.62 24.09 -10.42
CA VAL A 490 -7.10 25.03 -11.44
C VAL A 490 -8.07 24.41 -12.46
N ILE A 491 -8.36 23.11 -12.37
CA ILE A 491 -9.31 22.42 -13.28
C ILE A 491 -10.71 22.36 -12.64
N GLU A 492 -11.73 22.86 -13.34
CA GLU A 492 -13.11 22.85 -12.84
C GLU A 492 -13.81 21.50 -12.97
N ASN A 493 -13.44 20.74 -14.00
CA ASN A 493 -14.04 19.46 -14.38
C ASN A 493 -13.02 18.32 -14.25
N PRO A 494 -12.52 18.00 -13.04
CA PRO A 494 -11.69 16.82 -12.85
C PRO A 494 -12.49 15.59 -13.25
N PHE A 495 -11.84 14.62 -13.89
CA PHE A 495 -12.52 13.43 -14.38
C PHE A 495 -11.72 12.17 -14.08
N SER A 496 -12.48 11.09 -13.92
CA SER A 496 -12.00 9.72 -13.79
C SER A 496 -12.64 8.93 -14.91
N TRP A 497 -11.83 8.43 -15.85
CA TRP A 497 -12.31 7.81 -17.07
C TRP A 497 -11.86 6.35 -17.16
N PRO A 498 -12.79 5.37 -17.06
CA PRO A 498 -12.46 3.97 -17.30
C PRO A 498 -12.16 3.77 -18.80
N LEU A 499 -10.89 3.51 -19.10
CA LEU A 499 -10.38 3.43 -20.46
C LEU A 499 -10.59 2.05 -21.08
N ALA A 500 -10.25 1.00 -20.33
CA ALA A 500 -10.31 -0.37 -20.82
C ALA A 500 -10.32 -1.36 -19.66
N ASP A 501 -10.72 -2.58 -19.95
CA ASP A 501 -10.26 -3.70 -19.14
C ASP A 501 -8.97 -4.22 -19.79
N GLU A 502 -8.00 -4.51 -18.95
CA GLU A 502 -6.79 -5.22 -19.28
C GLU A 502 -6.88 -6.62 -18.68
N SER A 503 -6.39 -7.64 -19.37
CA SER A 503 -6.26 -8.97 -18.77
C SER A 503 -4.83 -9.45 -18.87
N GLN A 504 -4.22 -9.68 -17.71
CA GLN A 504 -3.00 -10.45 -17.57
C GLN A 504 -3.38 -11.90 -17.23
N TYR A 505 -3.32 -12.78 -18.23
CA TYR A 505 -3.60 -14.22 -18.18
C TYR A 505 -5.01 -14.64 -17.70
N ALA A 506 -5.64 -15.52 -18.49
CA ALA A 506 -6.65 -16.46 -17.99
C ALA A 506 -5.97 -17.74 -17.52
N LYS A 507 -6.56 -18.46 -16.55
CA LYS A 507 -6.13 -19.82 -16.18
C LYS A 507 -6.12 -20.67 -17.45
N LYS A 508 -4.94 -21.04 -17.94
CA LYS A 508 -4.81 -22.01 -19.04
C LYS A 508 -5.43 -23.33 -18.57
N PRO A 509 -6.06 -24.10 -19.48
CA PRO A 509 -6.64 -25.38 -19.11
C PRO A 509 -5.59 -26.25 -18.40
N GLU A 510 -6.04 -26.97 -17.37
CA GLU A 510 -5.17 -27.85 -16.59
C GLU A 510 -4.50 -28.85 -17.53
N ILE A 511 -3.16 -28.81 -17.57
CA ILE A 511 -2.38 -29.81 -18.30
C ILE A 511 -2.40 -31.08 -17.46
N LYS A 512 -3.30 -32.01 -17.80
CA LYS A 512 -3.22 -33.37 -17.27
C LYS A 512 -2.04 -34.04 -17.94
N HIS A 513 -1.03 -34.42 -17.15
CA HIS A 513 0.01 -35.29 -17.66
C HIS A 513 -0.62 -36.60 -18.10
N VAL A 514 -0.73 -36.81 -19.42
CA VAL A 514 -1.12 -38.10 -19.98
C VAL A 514 0.09 -39.00 -19.81
N PHE A 515 0.09 -39.78 -18.72
CA PHE A 515 1.05 -40.85 -18.54
C PHE A 515 0.98 -41.74 -19.79
N ARG A 516 2.14 -42.23 -20.24
CA ARG A 516 2.17 -43.27 -21.28
C ARG A 516 1.27 -44.41 -20.81
N GLU A 517 0.34 -44.84 -21.65
CA GLU A 517 -0.48 -46.01 -21.34
C GLU A 517 0.46 -47.18 -21.05
N PRO A 518 0.27 -47.91 -19.94
CA PRO A 518 1.09 -49.07 -19.66
C PRO A 518 0.94 -50.06 -20.82
N GLU A 519 2.08 -50.53 -21.33
CA GLU A 519 2.09 -51.50 -22.43
C GLU A 519 1.24 -52.72 -22.05
N LYS A 520 0.36 -53.14 -22.96
CA LYS A 520 -0.49 -54.31 -22.75
C LYS A 520 0.40 -55.54 -22.60
N ARG A 521 0.42 -56.12 -21.40
CA ARG A 521 1.09 -57.40 -21.16
C ARG A 521 0.35 -58.52 -21.91
N PRO A 522 1.07 -59.50 -22.46
CA PRO A 522 0.43 -60.65 -23.09
C PRO A 522 -0.43 -61.42 -22.08
N PRO A 523 -1.48 -62.14 -22.54
CA PRO A 523 -2.29 -62.98 -21.65
C PRO A 523 -1.41 -63.98 -20.91
N SER A 524 -1.65 -64.16 -19.61
CA SER A 524 -0.86 -65.07 -18.76
C SER A 524 -0.83 -66.50 -19.29
N VAL A 525 -1.93 -66.96 -19.90
CA VAL A 525 -2.04 -68.30 -20.52
C VAL A 525 -0.99 -68.48 -21.61
N VAL A 526 -0.81 -67.49 -22.48
CA VAL A 526 0.21 -67.56 -23.55
C VAL A 526 1.59 -67.66 -22.94
N SER A 527 1.90 -66.81 -21.95
CA SER A 527 3.19 -66.86 -21.26
C SER A 527 3.44 -68.22 -20.59
N THR A 528 2.44 -68.80 -19.92
CA THR A 528 2.57 -70.10 -19.25
C THR A 528 2.80 -71.26 -20.23
N VAL A 529 2.10 -71.25 -21.37
CA VAL A 529 2.29 -72.27 -22.42
C VAL A 529 3.70 -72.19 -22.99
N PHE A 530 4.20 -70.99 -23.30
CA PHE A 530 5.57 -70.83 -23.80
C PHE A 530 6.63 -71.23 -22.77
N THR A 531 6.42 -70.96 -21.48
CA THR A 531 7.29 -71.47 -20.41
C THR A 531 7.33 -73.00 -20.39
N ALA A 532 6.18 -73.67 -20.53
CA ALA A 532 6.13 -75.13 -20.62
C ALA A 532 6.85 -75.66 -21.87
N LEU A 533 6.71 -74.97 -23.02
CA LEU A 533 7.43 -75.31 -24.24
C LEU A 533 8.95 -75.16 -24.11
N VAL A 534 9.44 -74.16 -23.35
CA VAL A 534 10.88 -73.99 -23.09
C VAL A 534 11.43 -75.11 -22.19
N LEU A 535 10.62 -75.66 -21.28
CA LEU A 535 11.02 -76.80 -20.44
C LEU A 535 10.97 -78.14 -21.20
N LEU A 536 10.22 -78.22 -22.30
CA LEU A 536 10.06 -79.46 -23.07
C LEU A 536 11.38 -80.01 -23.65
N PRO A 537 12.27 -79.21 -24.28
CA PRO A 537 13.58 -79.67 -24.71
C PRO A 537 14.42 -80.29 -23.58
N LEU A 538 14.31 -79.79 -22.35
CA LEU A 538 15.03 -80.36 -21.20
C LEU A 538 14.48 -81.74 -20.84
N ALA A 539 13.16 -81.93 -20.87
CA ALA A 539 12.55 -83.26 -20.68
C ALA A 539 12.96 -84.23 -21.80
N ILE A 540 12.97 -83.76 -23.05
CA ILE A 540 13.44 -84.54 -24.21
C ILE A 540 14.90 -84.95 -24.02
N LEU A 541 15.78 -84.04 -23.56
CA LEU A 541 17.18 -84.34 -23.28
C LEU A 541 17.34 -85.51 -22.30
N PHE A 542 16.61 -85.50 -21.19
CA PHE A 542 16.66 -86.61 -20.22
C PHE A 542 16.14 -87.92 -20.79
N ILE A 543 15.06 -87.90 -21.58
CA ILE A 543 14.54 -89.09 -22.28
C ILE A 543 15.59 -89.62 -23.26
N CYS A 544 16.25 -88.75 -24.03
CA CYS A 544 17.32 -89.11 -24.94
C CYS A 544 18.51 -89.72 -24.18
N TRP A 545 18.94 -89.14 -23.06
CA TRP A 545 20.01 -89.71 -22.23
C TRP A 545 19.67 -91.10 -21.70
N MET A 546 18.43 -91.32 -21.26
CA MET A 546 17.95 -92.65 -20.84
C MET A 546 17.97 -93.65 -22.01
N LYS A 547 17.56 -93.23 -23.22
CA LYS A 547 17.57 -94.10 -24.42
C LYS A 547 18.97 -94.40 -24.96
N ILE A 548 19.89 -93.43 -24.89
CA ILE A 548 21.29 -93.59 -25.33
C ILE A 548 22.09 -94.44 -24.32
N GLY A 549 21.60 -94.56 -23.07
CA GLY A 549 22.28 -95.30 -22.00
C GLY A 549 23.36 -94.47 -21.31
N ALA A 550 23.24 -93.14 -21.32
CA ALA A 550 24.15 -92.26 -20.58
C ALA A 550 23.99 -92.53 -19.08
N ASN A 551 25.05 -93.03 -18.44
CA ASN A 551 25.07 -93.40 -17.03
C ASN A 551 26.19 -92.67 -16.27
N ILE A 552 26.11 -92.70 -14.94
CA ILE A 552 27.06 -92.06 -14.02
C ILE A 552 27.95 -93.13 -13.35
N SER A 553 28.06 -94.34 -13.94
CA SER A 553 28.74 -95.48 -13.29
C SER A 553 30.22 -95.25 -13.03
N ASN A 554 30.86 -94.36 -13.78
CA ASN A 554 32.28 -94.03 -13.68
C ASN A 554 32.57 -92.86 -12.73
N PHE A 555 31.63 -92.44 -11.87
CA PHE A 555 31.87 -91.36 -10.91
C PHE A 555 32.85 -91.83 -9.81
N PRO A 556 34.07 -91.25 -9.72
CA PRO A 556 35.01 -91.65 -8.68
C PRO A 556 34.51 -91.08 -7.36
N MET A 557 33.89 -91.90 -6.50
CA MET A 557 33.43 -91.53 -5.14
C MET A 557 34.61 -91.16 -4.23
N SER A 558 35.30 -90.08 -4.58
CA SER A 558 36.46 -89.50 -3.92
C SER A 558 36.07 -88.16 -3.32
N LEU A 559 36.75 -87.75 -2.25
CA LEU A 559 36.48 -86.47 -1.59
C LEU A 559 36.60 -85.28 -2.55
N SER A 560 37.54 -85.32 -3.49
CA SER A 560 37.68 -84.30 -4.54
C SER A 560 36.52 -84.28 -5.54
N ALA A 561 35.94 -85.44 -5.88
CA ALA A 561 34.81 -85.48 -6.80
C ALA A 561 33.53 -84.94 -6.17
N VAL A 562 33.22 -85.40 -4.96
CA VAL A 562 32.04 -84.93 -4.21
C VAL A 562 32.20 -83.45 -3.86
N GLY A 563 33.37 -83.06 -3.34
CA GLY A 563 33.66 -81.67 -2.98
C GLY A 563 33.54 -80.71 -4.18
N PHE A 564 34.03 -81.10 -5.36
CA PHE A 564 33.88 -80.29 -6.57
C PHE A 564 32.42 -80.10 -6.97
N HIS A 565 31.62 -81.16 -7.00
CA HIS A 565 30.22 -81.08 -7.43
C HIS A 565 29.33 -80.35 -6.41
N VAL A 566 29.59 -80.50 -5.11
CA VAL A 566 28.90 -79.73 -4.06
C VAL A 566 29.20 -78.25 -4.18
N CYS A 567 30.48 -77.87 -4.36
CA CYS A 567 30.82 -76.45 -4.51
C CYS A 567 30.28 -75.88 -5.83
N LEU A 568 30.30 -76.65 -6.92
CA LEU A 568 29.70 -76.25 -8.20
C LEU A 568 28.18 -76.05 -8.10
N ALA A 569 27.47 -76.96 -7.41
CA ALA A 569 26.05 -76.78 -7.11
C ALA A 569 25.81 -75.54 -6.23
N GLY A 570 26.68 -75.28 -5.26
CA GLY A 570 26.66 -74.07 -4.44
C GLY A 570 26.83 -72.79 -5.26
N ILE A 571 27.70 -72.78 -6.27
CA ILE A 571 27.85 -71.64 -7.20
C ILE A 571 26.57 -71.42 -8.00
N PHE A 572 25.95 -72.47 -8.55
CA PHE A 572 24.67 -72.33 -9.27
C PHE A 572 23.54 -71.86 -8.33
N GLY A 573 23.49 -72.35 -7.09
CA GLY A 573 22.58 -71.86 -6.07
C GLY A 573 22.81 -70.39 -5.73
N LEU A 574 24.07 -69.95 -5.66
CA LEU A 574 24.42 -68.56 -5.45
C LEU A 574 23.95 -67.66 -6.62
N TYR A 575 24.03 -68.13 -7.86
CA TYR A 575 23.48 -67.41 -9.01
C TYR A 575 21.96 -67.29 -8.97
N TYR A 576 21.27 -68.31 -8.48
CA TYR A 576 19.84 -68.21 -8.21
C TYR A 576 19.54 -67.17 -7.13
N LEU A 577 20.29 -67.18 -6.02
CA LEU A 577 20.13 -66.18 -4.96
C LEU A 577 20.47 -64.75 -5.42
N TYR A 578 21.43 -64.59 -6.34
CA TYR A 578 21.69 -63.32 -7.03
C TYR A 578 20.49 -62.85 -7.84
N PHE A 579 19.87 -63.75 -8.59
CA PHE A 579 18.68 -63.42 -9.38
C PHE A 579 17.49 -63.01 -8.51
N THR A 580 17.32 -63.63 -7.33
CA THR A 580 16.14 -63.39 -6.48
C THR A 580 16.33 -62.31 -5.43
N CYS A 581 17.50 -62.20 -4.79
CA CYS A 581 17.64 -61.43 -3.54
C CYS A 581 18.98 -60.68 -3.37
N LEU A 582 20.12 -61.24 -3.79
CA LEU A 582 21.46 -60.70 -3.48
C LEU A 582 21.85 -59.59 -4.44
N ASN A 583 22.56 -58.58 -3.92
CA ASN A 583 23.23 -57.59 -4.77
C ASN A 583 24.55 -58.13 -5.33
N MET A 584 25.10 -57.46 -6.33
CA MET A 584 26.31 -57.90 -7.03
C MET A 584 27.53 -58.06 -6.09
N PHE A 585 27.72 -57.17 -5.12
CA PHE A 585 28.91 -57.20 -4.25
C PHE A 585 28.87 -58.39 -3.29
N ASP A 586 27.71 -58.69 -2.70
CA ASP A 586 27.53 -59.85 -1.83
C ASP A 586 27.69 -61.16 -2.61
N THR A 587 27.13 -61.24 -3.82
CA THR A 587 27.31 -62.38 -4.72
C THR A 587 28.77 -62.60 -5.05
N VAL A 588 29.52 -61.55 -5.43
CA VAL A 588 30.95 -61.68 -5.75
C VAL A 588 31.75 -62.11 -4.52
N ARG A 589 31.41 -61.62 -3.32
CA ARG A 589 32.06 -62.04 -2.06
C ARG A 589 31.85 -63.53 -1.78
N TYR A 590 30.61 -64.01 -1.81
CA TYR A 590 30.32 -65.43 -1.58
C TYR A 590 30.90 -66.31 -2.68
N LEU A 591 30.90 -65.84 -3.94
CA LEU A 591 31.52 -66.52 -5.05
C LEU A 591 33.03 -66.64 -4.83
N GLY A 592 33.70 -65.59 -4.35
CA GLY A 592 35.11 -65.63 -4.00
C GLY A 592 35.44 -66.71 -2.96
N ILE A 593 34.59 -66.84 -1.94
CA ILE A 593 34.74 -67.88 -0.89
C ILE A 593 34.52 -69.28 -1.48
N LEU A 594 33.50 -69.49 -2.31
CA LEU A 594 33.20 -70.80 -2.92
C LEU A 594 34.17 -71.18 -4.05
N ALA A 595 34.75 -70.20 -4.75
CA ALA A 595 35.63 -70.44 -5.89
C ALA A 595 36.94 -71.12 -5.49
N ILE A 596 37.51 -70.76 -4.32
CA ILE A 596 38.77 -71.34 -3.82
C ILE A 596 38.67 -72.87 -3.62
N PRO A 597 37.73 -73.40 -2.81
CA PRO A 597 37.58 -74.85 -2.66
C PRO A 597 37.12 -75.53 -3.96
N THR A 598 36.26 -74.89 -4.76
CA THR A 598 35.86 -75.42 -6.09
C THR A 598 37.09 -75.64 -6.97
N PHE A 599 38.00 -74.66 -7.03
CA PHE A 599 39.22 -74.75 -7.81
C PHE A 599 40.15 -75.85 -7.31
N LEU A 600 40.38 -75.94 -6.00
CA LEU A 600 41.27 -76.96 -5.42
C LEU A 600 40.74 -78.38 -5.62
N PHE A 601 39.45 -78.61 -5.32
CA PHE A 601 38.82 -79.91 -5.53
C PHE A 601 38.74 -80.27 -7.02
N GLY A 602 38.40 -79.30 -7.87
CA GLY A 602 38.35 -79.46 -9.32
C GLY A 602 39.70 -79.80 -9.93
N ASN A 603 40.76 -79.09 -9.55
CA ASN A 603 42.11 -79.36 -10.02
C ASN A 603 42.57 -80.78 -9.63
N ARG A 604 42.30 -81.20 -8.39
CA ARG A 604 42.65 -82.55 -7.92
C ARG A 604 41.82 -83.64 -8.61
N LEU A 605 40.53 -83.41 -8.84
CA LEU A 605 39.65 -84.32 -9.58
C LEU A 605 40.09 -84.46 -11.04
N LEU A 606 40.32 -83.36 -11.74
CA LEU A 606 40.74 -83.38 -13.14
C LEU A 606 42.13 -84.01 -13.29
N SER A 607 43.04 -83.75 -12.36
CA SER A 607 44.37 -84.37 -12.34
C SER A 607 44.29 -85.89 -12.12
N SER A 608 43.41 -86.39 -11.24
CA SER A 608 43.24 -87.83 -11.03
C SER A 608 42.60 -88.52 -12.23
N ILE A 609 41.61 -87.89 -12.87
CA ILE A 609 41.02 -88.38 -14.12
C ILE A 609 42.07 -88.40 -15.24
N ALA A 610 42.89 -87.36 -15.36
CA ALA A 610 43.96 -87.29 -16.35
C ALA A 610 45.05 -88.35 -16.10
N ALA A 611 45.44 -88.59 -14.85
CA ALA A 611 46.38 -89.65 -14.48
C ALA A 611 45.82 -91.04 -14.81
N LYS A 612 44.55 -91.31 -14.50
CA LYS A 612 43.87 -92.57 -14.84
C LYS A 612 43.84 -92.79 -16.36
N ARG A 613 43.49 -91.77 -17.14
CA ARG A 613 43.52 -91.82 -18.61
C ARG A 613 44.93 -92.02 -19.18
N LYS A 614 45.96 -91.48 -18.52
CA LYS A 614 47.36 -91.66 -18.94
C LYS A 614 47.84 -93.09 -18.68
N GLY A 615 47.40 -93.70 -17.57
CA GLY A 615 47.58 -95.13 -17.29
C GLY A 615 46.86 -96.02 -18.32
N GLU A 616 45.56 -95.78 -18.56
CA GLU A 616 44.77 -96.52 -19.56
C GLU A 616 45.34 -96.41 -20.99
N LYS A 617 45.93 -95.25 -21.33
CA LYS A 617 46.59 -95.04 -22.63
C LYS A 617 47.94 -95.76 -22.73
N GLN A 618 48.72 -95.86 -21.65
CA GLN A 618 49.95 -96.66 -21.64
C GLN A 618 49.65 -98.17 -21.71
N ASP A 619 48.58 -98.64 -21.08
CA ASP A 619 48.12 -100.03 -21.17
C ASP A 619 47.63 -100.35 -22.59
N MET A 620 46.82 -99.46 -23.20
CA MET A 620 46.39 -99.59 -24.60
C MET A 620 47.52 -99.53 -25.63
N ASP A 621 48.53 -98.68 -25.43
CA ASP A 621 49.69 -98.58 -26.33
C ASP A 621 50.58 -99.85 -26.23
N SER A 622 50.60 -100.52 -25.07
CA SER A 622 51.28 -101.82 -24.88
C SER A 622 50.51 -102.99 -25.53
N GLU A 623 49.18 -102.96 -25.50
CA GLU A 623 48.30 -103.96 -26.09
C GLU A 623 48.21 -103.82 -27.62
N ALA A 624 48.26 -102.59 -28.14
CA ALA A 624 48.38 -102.29 -29.57
C ALA A 624 49.73 -102.73 -30.16
N ALA A 625 50.83 -102.61 -29.41
CA ALA A 625 52.15 -103.11 -29.84
C ALA A 625 52.22 -104.64 -29.93
N ASN A 626 51.49 -105.37 -29.07
CA ASN A 626 51.35 -106.83 -29.12
C ASN A 626 50.47 -107.29 -30.31
N ASN A 627 49.39 -106.56 -30.62
CA ASN A 627 48.49 -106.90 -31.74
C ASN A 627 49.10 -106.59 -33.13
N ILE A 628 49.96 -105.57 -33.26
CA ILE A 628 50.69 -105.26 -34.52
C ILE A 628 51.72 -106.34 -34.89
N LYS A 629 52.22 -107.11 -33.90
CA LYS A 629 53.13 -108.26 -34.12
C LYS A 629 52.40 -109.49 -34.68
N HIS A 630 51.08 -109.59 -34.46
CA HIS A 630 50.22 -110.66 -34.97
C HIS A 630 49.62 -110.36 -36.36
N GLU A 631 49.34 -109.09 -36.68
CA GLU A 631 48.71 -108.69 -37.95
C GLU A 631 49.68 -108.62 -39.15
N LYS A 632 50.99 -108.53 -38.90
CA LYS A 632 52.02 -108.56 -39.95
C LYS A 632 52.31 -109.97 -40.52
N ARG A 633 51.69 -111.02 -39.97
CA ARG A 633 51.86 -112.43 -40.37
C ARG A 633 50.78 -112.94 -41.36
N SER A 634 49.79 -112.11 -41.71
CA SER A 634 48.57 -112.54 -42.41
C SER A 634 48.31 -111.87 -43.77
N ARG A 635 49.23 -111.04 -44.29
CA ARG A 635 49.16 -110.45 -45.65
C ARG A 635 50.13 -111.11 -46.62
N GLU A 636 49.97 -112.41 -46.80
CA GLU A 636 50.54 -113.15 -47.92
C GLU A 636 49.43 -114.07 -48.45
N ILE A 637 49.26 -114.10 -49.79
CA ILE A 637 48.40 -115.01 -50.55
C ILE A 637 46.92 -114.57 -50.72
N ILE A 638 46.69 -113.53 -51.54
CA ILE A 638 45.62 -113.49 -52.56
C ILE A 638 46.27 -112.82 -53.78
N ASP A 639 46.37 -113.54 -54.90
CA ASP A 639 46.96 -113.06 -56.15
C ASP A 639 45.99 -112.13 -56.92
N ASP A 640 46.51 -111.36 -57.88
CA ASP A 640 45.72 -110.36 -58.61
C ASP A 640 44.60 -110.98 -59.47
N GLU A 641 44.75 -112.22 -59.94
CA GLU A 641 43.73 -112.90 -60.76
C GLU A 641 42.51 -113.26 -59.91
N THR A 642 42.72 -113.81 -58.72
CA THR A 642 41.63 -114.08 -57.76
C THR A 642 40.94 -112.80 -57.26
N LEU A 643 41.68 -111.69 -57.14
CA LEU A 643 41.11 -110.40 -56.75
C LEU A 643 40.18 -109.83 -57.85
N THR A 644 40.51 -110.10 -59.11
CA THR A 644 39.71 -109.66 -60.27
C THR A 644 38.37 -110.41 -60.32
N LEU A 645 38.38 -111.73 -60.13
CA LEU A 645 37.17 -112.56 -60.06
C LEU A 645 36.26 -112.17 -58.89
N LEU A 646 36.83 -111.78 -57.75
CA LEU A 646 36.08 -111.26 -56.61
C LEU A 646 35.40 -109.91 -56.93
N GLU A 647 36.08 -109.03 -57.68
CA GLU A 647 35.49 -107.76 -58.12
C GLU A 647 34.41 -107.93 -59.20
N GLU A 648 34.56 -108.86 -60.13
CA GLU A 648 33.49 -109.20 -61.09
C GLU A 648 32.25 -109.74 -60.38
N ALA A 649 32.40 -110.71 -59.48
CA ALA A 649 31.28 -111.26 -58.71
C ALA A 649 30.58 -110.19 -57.86
N TRP A 650 31.33 -109.22 -57.32
CA TRP A 650 30.75 -108.07 -56.61
C TRP A 650 29.88 -107.20 -57.53
N ASN A 651 30.35 -106.93 -58.75
CA ASN A 651 29.62 -106.14 -59.74
C ASN A 651 28.38 -106.88 -60.26
N ASP A 652 28.43 -108.21 -60.37
CA ASP A 652 27.30 -109.09 -60.71
C ASP A 652 26.32 -109.33 -59.55
N GLY A 653 26.49 -108.61 -58.44
CA GLY A 653 25.49 -108.49 -57.38
C GLY A 653 25.81 -109.24 -56.09
N LEU A 654 26.99 -109.86 -55.94
CA LEU A 654 27.42 -110.49 -54.68
C LEU A 654 27.78 -109.43 -53.62
N ARG A 655 26.76 -108.81 -53.01
CA ARG A 655 26.94 -107.72 -52.03
C ARG A 655 26.85 -108.16 -50.58
N SER A 656 26.43 -109.40 -50.33
CA SER A 656 26.08 -109.91 -49.00
C SER A 656 26.75 -111.24 -48.66
N THR A 657 27.22 -111.39 -47.42
CA THR A 657 27.72 -112.66 -46.88
C THR A 657 26.61 -113.69 -46.66
N LYS A 658 25.34 -113.29 -46.83
CA LYS A 658 24.18 -114.20 -46.76
C LYS A 658 23.97 -115.01 -48.04
N GLU A 659 24.65 -114.70 -49.15
CA GLU A 659 24.53 -115.39 -50.44
C GLU A 659 25.42 -116.66 -50.49
N LYS A 660 25.22 -117.58 -49.53
CA LYS A 660 26.10 -118.73 -49.27
C LYS A 660 26.33 -119.63 -50.49
N GLU A 661 25.32 -119.82 -51.33
CA GLU A 661 25.44 -120.62 -52.58
C GLU A 661 26.38 -119.96 -53.59
N LYS A 662 26.29 -118.64 -53.79
CA LYS A 662 27.20 -117.91 -54.69
C LYS A 662 28.61 -117.80 -54.12
N ILE A 663 28.75 -117.67 -52.79
CA ILE A 663 30.06 -117.65 -52.11
C ILE A 663 30.75 -119.01 -52.22
N LYS A 664 29.99 -120.11 -52.14
CA LYS A 664 30.51 -121.45 -52.41
C LYS A 664 30.94 -121.61 -53.88
N ALA A 665 30.11 -121.17 -54.83
CA ALA A 665 30.45 -121.21 -56.26
C ALA A 665 31.72 -120.39 -56.58
N LEU A 666 31.84 -119.20 -55.99
CA LEU A 666 33.01 -118.34 -56.15
C LEU A 666 34.25 -118.93 -55.45
N GLY A 667 34.08 -119.62 -54.32
CA GLY A 667 35.14 -120.38 -53.65
C GLY A 667 35.71 -121.50 -54.52
N VAL A 668 34.86 -122.17 -55.32
CA VAL A 668 35.30 -123.16 -56.31
C VAL A 668 36.05 -122.50 -57.47
N GLN A 669 35.62 -121.33 -57.96
CA GLN A 669 36.28 -120.61 -59.06
C GLN A 669 37.62 -119.97 -58.66
N THR A 670 37.71 -119.41 -57.46
CA THR A 670 38.89 -118.65 -56.98
C THR A 670 39.82 -119.50 -56.11
N ASN A 671 39.46 -120.76 -55.85
CA ASN A 671 40.15 -121.66 -54.92
C ASN A 671 40.35 -121.07 -53.50
N LEU A 672 39.52 -120.09 -53.12
CA LEU A 672 39.53 -119.44 -51.82
C LEU A 672 38.50 -120.09 -50.88
N SER A 673 38.83 -120.21 -49.60
CA SER A 673 37.86 -120.65 -48.60
C SER A 673 36.71 -119.65 -48.49
N THR A 674 35.50 -120.14 -48.21
CA THR A 674 34.31 -119.28 -48.06
C THR A 674 34.52 -118.19 -47.01
N GLU A 675 35.30 -118.48 -45.96
CA GLU A 675 35.65 -117.50 -44.92
C GLU A 675 36.52 -116.34 -45.46
N LYS A 676 37.51 -116.63 -46.33
CA LYS A 676 38.32 -115.58 -46.97
C LYS A 676 37.49 -114.69 -47.90
N ILE A 677 36.53 -115.28 -48.61
CA ILE A 677 35.62 -114.53 -49.49
C ILE A 677 34.65 -113.68 -48.67
N GLU A 678 34.11 -114.20 -47.56
CA GLU A 678 33.23 -113.42 -46.67
C GLU A 678 33.96 -112.22 -46.05
N VAL A 679 35.23 -112.40 -45.66
CA VAL A 679 36.10 -111.31 -45.17
C VAL A 679 36.36 -110.29 -46.28
N TRP A 680 36.64 -110.73 -47.50
CA TRP A 680 36.82 -109.81 -48.63
C TRP A 680 35.55 -109.00 -48.93
N ILE A 681 34.37 -109.64 -48.97
CA ILE A 681 33.06 -108.98 -49.13
C ILE A 681 32.83 -107.95 -48.02
N GLY A 682 33.15 -108.29 -46.77
CA GLY A 682 33.04 -107.39 -45.61
C GLY A 682 33.91 -106.14 -45.77
N ASN A 683 35.17 -106.33 -46.18
CA ASN A 683 36.11 -105.24 -46.41
C ASN A 683 35.72 -104.38 -47.64
N ARG A 684 35.24 -105.00 -48.72
CA ARG A 684 34.76 -104.26 -49.91
C ARG A 684 33.51 -103.43 -49.60
N ARG A 685 32.59 -103.95 -48.78
CA ARG A 685 31.42 -103.21 -48.29
C ARG A 685 31.82 -102.00 -47.43
N ALA A 686 32.86 -102.14 -46.61
CA ALA A 686 33.41 -101.04 -45.82
C ALA A 686 34.16 -99.99 -46.67
N LYS A 687 34.63 -100.36 -47.87
CA LYS A 687 35.24 -99.47 -48.87
C LYS A 687 34.18 -98.74 -49.70
N ASP A 688 33.10 -99.41 -50.14
CA ASP A 688 31.98 -98.78 -50.87
C ASP A 688 31.16 -97.81 -50.00
N ARG A 689 31.00 -98.09 -48.69
CA ARG A 689 30.43 -97.10 -47.73
C ARG A 689 31.28 -95.82 -47.60
N ARG A 690 32.53 -95.86 -48.05
CA ARG A 690 33.46 -94.71 -48.09
C ARG A 690 33.60 -94.14 -49.51
N GLY A 691 32.74 -94.54 -50.45
CA GLY A 691 32.74 -94.02 -51.83
C GLY A 691 32.32 -92.55 -51.92
N GLY A 692 33.21 -91.71 -52.45
CA GLY A 692 32.80 -90.52 -53.21
C GLY A 692 32.91 -89.14 -52.57
N VAL A 693 33.99 -88.80 -51.84
CA VAL A 693 34.52 -87.42 -51.83
C VAL A 693 36.05 -87.49 -51.89
N ALA A 694 36.60 -87.09 -53.03
CA ALA A 694 38.03 -86.86 -53.26
C ALA A 694 38.47 -85.48 -52.70
N PRO A 695 39.78 -85.19 -52.58
CA PRO A 695 40.35 -84.40 -51.50
C PRO A 695 40.42 -82.90 -51.77
N ALA A 696 40.34 -82.08 -50.71
CA ALA A 696 40.79 -80.69 -50.73
C ALA A 696 41.99 -80.51 -49.78
N TYR A 697 43.18 -80.50 -50.38
CA TYR A 697 44.41 -80.03 -49.76
C TYR A 697 44.38 -78.50 -49.57
N SER A 698 45.10 -78.03 -48.54
CA SER A 698 46.02 -76.87 -48.57
C SER A 698 45.75 -75.68 -47.63
N LYS A 699 46.63 -75.62 -46.62
CA LYS A 699 47.43 -74.46 -46.14
C LYS A 699 46.78 -73.37 -45.26
N LYS A 700 47.12 -73.48 -43.96
CA LYS A 700 47.93 -72.57 -43.12
C LYS A 700 47.78 -71.03 -43.24
N LYS A 701 47.77 -70.44 -42.03
CA LYS A 701 48.08 -69.05 -41.59
C LYS A 701 46.94 -68.04 -41.73
N ALA A 702 46.81 -67.00 -40.93
CA ALA A 702 47.27 -66.53 -39.61
C ALA A 702 46.83 -65.06 -39.54
N ALA A 703 46.62 -64.50 -38.34
CA ALA A 703 46.57 -63.05 -38.04
C ALA A 703 45.32 -62.29 -38.58
N VAL A 704 44.77 -61.22 -37.99
CA VAL A 704 45.06 -60.36 -36.82
C VAL A 704 43.85 -59.40 -36.63
N ARG A 705 43.58 -59.00 -35.39
CA ARG A 705 42.88 -57.77 -34.88
C ARG A 705 41.59 -57.25 -35.54
N GLY A 706 40.58 -56.99 -34.70
CA GLY A 706 39.44 -56.13 -35.03
C GLY A 706 39.78 -54.63 -35.08
N PRO A 707 38.79 -53.76 -35.36
CA PRO A 707 38.48 -52.69 -34.43
C PRO A 707 36.98 -52.42 -34.20
N SER A 708 36.75 -51.66 -33.13
CA SER A 708 35.49 -51.23 -32.49
C SER A 708 34.75 -50.10 -33.21
N ALA A 709 33.46 -49.99 -32.86
CA ALA A 709 32.49 -48.90 -33.05
C ALA A 709 33.07 -47.54 -33.48
N TYR A 710 32.73 -47.11 -34.71
CA TYR A 710 32.53 -45.70 -35.12
C TYR A 710 32.10 -45.54 -36.59
N THR A 711 31.84 -46.65 -37.33
CA THR A 711 31.69 -46.62 -38.80
C THR A 711 30.34 -47.16 -39.29
N LEU A 712 29.22 -46.70 -38.73
CA LEU A 712 27.89 -46.86 -39.36
C LEU A 712 26.89 -45.79 -38.88
N PHE A 713 27.41 -44.63 -38.49
CA PHE A 713 26.66 -43.39 -38.35
C PHE A 713 27.26 -42.39 -39.34
N SER A 714 26.71 -42.32 -40.55
CA SER A 714 26.60 -41.09 -41.32
C SER A 714 26.07 -41.40 -42.72
N LYS A 715 25.16 -40.53 -43.18
CA LYS A 715 24.85 -40.25 -44.59
C LYS A 715 24.08 -41.36 -45.32
N GLN A 716 23.02 -41.08 -46.08
CA GLN A 716 22.42 -39.83 -46.50
C GLN A 716 21.13 -40.22 -47.24
N PHE A 717 20.04 -39.51 -46.92
CA PHE A 717 19.17 -38.84 -47.89
C PHE A 717 18.34 -39.59 -48.96
N LYS A 718 17.16 -38.97 -49.17
CA LYS A 718 16.29 -38.82 -50.37
C LYS A 718 15.11 -39.80 -50.50
N GLN A 719 13.85 -39.41 -50.30
CA GLN A 719 13.00 -38.34 -50.92
C GLN A 719 12.27 -38.85 -52.19
N VAL A 720 10.94 -38.61 -52.25
CA VAL A 720 10.11 -38.09 -53.37
C VAL A 720 8.69 -38.70 -53.41
N ASP A 721 7.72 -37.79 -53.58
CA ASP A 721 6.25 -37.86 -53.73
C ASP A 721 5.78 -38.68 -54.98
N ASP A 722 4.52 -38.95 -55.37
CA ASP A 722 3.28 -38.16 -55.43
C ASP A 722 2.14 -38.97 -56.11
N MET A 723 0.91 -38.44 -55.99
CA MET A 723 -0.24 -38.40 -56.91
C MET A 723 -1.03 -39.64 -57.45
N GLU A 724 -2.32 -39.61 -57.09
CA GLU A 724 -3.55 -39.72 -57.90
C GLU A 724 -3.87 -40.97 -58.76
N ALA A 725 -5.07 -41.54 -58.53
CA ALA A 725 -6.26 -41.38 -59.40
C ALA A 725 -7.31 -42.47 -59.06
N LYS A 726 -8.49 -42.09 -58.54
CA LYS A 726 -9.78 -41.95 -59.24
C LYS A 726 -10.52 -43.26 -59.58
N MET A 727 -11.81 -43.21 -59.26
CA MET A 727 -12.92 -43.89 -59.93
C MET A 727 -13.12 -45.40 -59.74
N LEU A 728 -13.98 -45.73 -58.78
CA LEU A 728 -15.15 -46.58 -59.05
C LEU A 728 -16.29 -46.10 -58.14
N ILE A 729 -17.17 -45.23 -58.65
CA ILE A 729 -18.56 -45.55 -59.03
C ILE A 729 -19.44 -45.69 -57.78
N SER A 730 -20.15 -44.65 -57.35
CA SER A 730 -21.43 -44.19 -57.93
C SER A 730 -22.54 -45.25 -57.96
N ALA A 731 -23.12 -45.50 -56.80
CA ALA A 731 -24.51 -45.93 -56.63
C ALA A 731 -24.90 -45.44 -55.21
N LEU A 732 -25.81 -44.50 -54.98
CA LEU A 732 -26.87 -43.94 -55.78
C LEU A 732 -27.16 -42.54 -55.25
N ALA A 733 -27.41 -41.63 -56.19
CA ALA A 733 -27.97 -40.33 -55.93
C ALA A 733 -29.40 -40.31 -56.49
N ILE A 734 -30.32 -39.72 -55.72
CA ILE A 734 -31.45 -38.89 -56.18
C ILE A 734 -32.69 -39.63 -56.73
N HIS A 735 -33.74 -39.66 -55.91
CA HIS A 735 -35.07 -39.05 -56.13
C HIS A 735 -35.88 -39.31 -54.85
N SER A 736 -36.60 -38.39 -54.22
CA SER A 736 -36.91 -37.00 -54.48
C SER A 736 -37.75 -36.52 -53.29
N LEU A 737 -37.54 -35.27 -52.88
CA LEU A 737 -38.44 -34.52 -52.02
C LEU A 737 -39.88 -34.51 -52.58
N LEU A 738 -40.90 -34.52 -51.70
CA LEU A 738 -41.80 -33.38 -51.44
C LEU A 738 -43.12 -33.82 -50.75
N PHE A 739 -43.40 -33.13 -49.63
CA PHE A 739 -44.68 -32.59 -49.15
C PHE A 739 -45.92 -33.45 -48.78
N SER A 740 -46.45 -33.09 -47.60
CA SER A 740 -47.87 -33.04 -47.14
C SER A 740 -48.11 -33.91 -45.88
N GLY A 741 -48.11 -33.38 -44.65
CA GLY A 741 -49.21 -32.63 -44.01
C GLY A 741 -49.98 -33.59 -43.07
N CYS A 742 -50.51 -33.27 -41.87
CA CYS A 742 -50.57 -32.10 -41.01
C CYS A 742 -51.14 -32.56 -39.62
N CYS A 743 -50.82 -31.83 -38.54
CA CYS A 743 -51.53 -31.66 -37.25
C CYS A 743 -52.17 -32.83 -36.44
N SER A 744 -51.80 -32.95 -35.15
CA SER A 744 -52.68 -32.61 -34.00
C SER A 744 -52.02 -32.81 -32.61
N MET A 745 -52.13 -31.76 -31.77
CA MET A 745 -52.12 -31.70 -30.28
C MET A 745 -50.86 -32.16 -29.50
N SER A 746 -50.41 -31.48 -28.43
CA SER A 746 -51.23 -30.85 -27.39
C SER A 746 -50.59 -29.61 -26.73
N ILE A 747 -51.46 -28.62 -26.50
CA ILE A 747 -51.27 -27.38 -25.74
C ILE A 747 -51.41 -27.74 -24.26
N GLY A 748 -50.29 -27.79 -23.55
CA GLY A 748 -50.26 -28.05 -22.10
C GLY A 748 -48.90 -27.70 -21.49
N LYS A 749 -47.82 -27.97 -22.22
CA LYS A 749 -46.45 -27.62 -21.79
C LYS A 749 -46.07 -26.13 -21.94
N LEU A 750 -46.94 -25.31 -22.54
CA LEU A 750 -46.67 -23.89 -22.74
C LEU A 750 -47.21 -23.00 -21.59
N ASN A 751 -48.19 -23.46 -20.81
CA ASN A 751 -48.69 -22.67 -19.67
C ASN A 751 -47.81 -22.86 -18.43
N ASP A 752 -47.38 -24.10 -18.13
CA ASP A 752 -46.50 -24.37 -16.99
C ASP A 752 -45.14 -23.64 -17.13
N THR A 753 -44.62 -23.51 -18.35
CA THR A 753 -43.38 -22.78 -18.62
C THR A 753 -43.57 -21.26 -18.60
N VAL A 754 -44.77 -20.75 -18.86
CA VAL A 754 -45.06 -19.31 -18.81
C VAL A 754 -45.27 -18.86 -17.37
N ASP A 755 -45.96 -19.64 -16.53
CA ASP A 755 -46.12 -19.31 -15.10
C ASP A 755 -44.79 -19.41 -14.34
N GLU A 756 -43.94 -20.41 -14.65
CA GLU A 756 -42.59 -20.54 -14.07
C GLU A 756 -41.65 -19.40 -14.54
N LEU A 757 -41.77 -18.94 -15.79
CA LEU A 757 -41.05 -17.75 -16.29
C LEU A 757 -41.57 -16.43 -15.71
N GLN A 758 -42.84 -16.36 -15.29
CA GLN A 758 -43.44 -15.16 -14.70
C GLN A 758 -43.06 -15.03 -13.22
N ASP A 759 -43.01 -16.13 -12.47
CA ASP A 759 -42.54 -16.17 -11.09
C ASP A 759 -41.03 -15.92 -10.97
N ASP A 760 -40.20 -16.46 -11.85
CA ASP A 760 -38.76 -16.18 -11.88
C ASP A 760 -38.46 -14.71 -12.22
N ARG A 761 -39.26 -14.10 -13.11
CA ARG A 761 -39.15 -12.68 -13.42
C ARG A 761 -39.65 -11.80 -12.28
N LEU A 762 -40.68 -12.21 -11.55
CA LEU A 762 -41.17 -11.50 -10.37
C LEU A 762 -40.15 -11.58 -9.24
N LEU A 763 -39.51 -12.73 -9.02
CA LEU A 763 -38.43 -12.92 -8.05
C LEU A 763 -37.18 -12.10 -8.41
N ALA A 764 -36.81 -12.07 -9.69
CA ALA A 764 -35.72 -11.24 -10.21
C ALA A 764 -36.04 -9.75 -10.07
N LEU A 765 -37.29 -9.34 -10.30
CA LEU A 765 -37.75 -7.96 -10.14
C LEU A 765 -37.81 -7.56 -8.67
N GLU A 766 -38.28 -8.42 -7.78
CA GLU A 766 -38.28 -8.19 -6.33
C GLU A 766 -36.86 -8.08 -5.78
N ASN A 767 -35.93 -8.93 -6.22
CA ASN A 767 -34.52 -8.83 -5.87
C ASN A 767 -33.88 -7.56 -6.43
N THR A 768 -34.30 -7.13 -7.64
CA THR A 768 -33.88 -5.86 -8.23
C THR A 768 -34.47 -4.67 -7.47
N ILE A 769 -35.72 -4.73 -7.02
CA ILE A 769 -36.35 -3.70 -6.18
C ILE A 769 -35.73 -3.70 -4.78
N ARG A 770 -35.36 -4.84 -4.21
CA ARG A 770 -34.60 -4.92 -2.95
C ARG A 770 -33.21 -4.32 -3.11
N ARG A 771 -32.54 -4.59 -4.23
CA ARG A 771 -31.24 -4.02 -4.60
C ARG A 771 -31.32 -2.53 -4.90
N LEU A 772 -32.38 -2.07 -5.57
CA LEU A 772 -32.65 -0.66 -5.83
C LEU A 772 -33.11 0.07 -4.56
N LYS A 773 -33.88 -0.55 -3.67
CA LYS A 773 -34.18 -0.01 -2.33
C LYS A 773 -32.93 0.05 -1.46
N SER A 774 -32.02 -0.91 -1.57
CA SER A 774 -30.69 -0.88 -0.94
C SER A 774 -29.81 0.22 -1.54
N GLN A 775 -29.80 0.38 -2.87
CA GLN A 775 -29.09 1.45 -3.56
C GLN A 775 -29.72 2.82 -3.29
N ILE A 776 -31.04 2.94 -3.18
CA ILE A 776 -31.74 4.17 -2.77
C ILE A 776 -31.51 4.41 -1.29
N LYS A 777 -31.48 3.41 -0.41
CA LYS A 777 -31.07 3.59 0.99
C LYS A 777 -29.61 4.04 1.09
N ASN A 778 -28.75 3.59 0.19
CA ASN A 778 -27.37 4.05 0.07
C ASN A 778 -27.26 5.45 -0.56
N VAL A 779 -28.06 5.79 -1.57
CA VAL A 779 -28.09 7.11 -2.25
C VAL A 779 -28.77 8.17 -1.38
N THR A 780 -29.80 7.81 -0.62
CA THR A 780 -30.45 8.67 0.39
C THR A 780 -29.53 8.84 1.61
N ASN A 781 -28.69 7.85 1.93
CA ASN A 781 -27.57 8.02 2.86
C ASN A 781 -26.38 8.79 2.26
N SER A 782 -26.29 8.93 0.93
CA SER A 782 -25.25 9.70 0.22
C SER A 782 -25.57 11.20 0.13
N LYS A 783 -26.78 11.61 0.55
CA LYS A 783 -27.12 13.02 0.81
C LYS A 783 -26.86 13.45 2.26
N VAL A 784 -26.24 12.59 3.08
CA VAL A 784 -25.58 13.06 4.30
C VAL A 784 -24.28 13.70 3.85
N GLN A 785 -24.18 15.02 4.03
CA GLN A 785 -22.98 15.84 3.85
C GLN A 785 -21.70 15.01 4.01
N HIS A 786 -20.83 14.98 2.99
CA HIS A 786 -19.46 14.50 3.16
C HIS A 786 -18.80 15.34 4.27
N LYS A 787 -18.84 14.83 5.51
CA LYS A 787 -18.10 15.37 6.64
C LYS A 787 -16.63 15.18 6.30
N GLN A 788 -15.85 16.27 6.29
CA GLN A 788 -14.42 16.21 6.05
C GLN A 788 -13.75 15.23 7.03
N PRO A 789 -12.67 14.53 6.64
CA PRO A 789 -11.90 13.70 7.57
C PRO A 789 -11.43 14.52 8.76
N VAL A 790 -11.45 13.95 9.98
CA VAL A 790 -11.08 14.66 11.21
C VAL A 790 -9.92 13.92 11.84
N MET A 791 -8.72 14.51 11.79
CA MET A 791 -7.54 13.93 12.42
C MET A 791 -6.46 14.97 12.69
N PHE A 792 -5.68 14.78 13.74
CA PHE A 792 -4.49 15.57 14.01
C PHE A 792 -3.34 14.71 14.48
N TYR A 793 -2.13 15.22 14.27
CA TYR A 793 -0.89 14.73 14.83
C TYR A 793 0.00 15.91 15.19
N ALA A 794 0.38 16.00 16.46
CA ALA A 794 1.19 17.08 17.00
C ALA A 794 2.29 16.53 17.90
N ARG A 795 3.39 17.28 18.04
CA ARG A 795 4.53 16.93 18.88
C ARG A 795 5.01 18.12 19.70
N ILE A 796 5.75 17.83 20.75
CA ILE A 796 6.47 18.84 21.54
C ILE A 796 7.89 18.96 20.99
N ASN A 797 8.35 20.19 20.83
CA ASN A 797 9.72 20.50 20.40
C ASN A 797 10.38 21.43 21.43
N ARG A 798 10.46 20.95 22.68
CA ARG A 798 11.06 21.63 23.82
C ARG A 798 11.96 20.66 24.57
N SER A 799 13.20 21.08 24.80
CA SER A 799 14.26 20.29 25.41
C SER A 799 13.82 19.53 26.68
N THR A 800 13.86 20.20 27.83
CA THR A 800 13.38 19.68 29.11
C THR A 800 12.42 20.70 29.70
N PHE A 801 11.26 20.27 30.19
CA PHE A 801 10.32 21.14 30.86
C PHE A 801 9.55 20.40 31.95
N THR A 802 9.09 21.15 32.94
CA THR A 802 8.42 20.61 34.13
C THR A 802 7.00 21.18 34.21
N LEU A 803 6.03 20.31 34.51
CA LEU A 803 4.64 20.69 34.74
C LEU A 803 4.20 20.25 36.14
N GLN A 804 3.33 21.04 36.77
CA GLN A 804 2.69 20.65 38.03
C GLN A 804 1.66 19.53 37.79
N THR A 805 1.09 18.98 38.84
CA THR A 805 -0.03 18.03 38.73
C THR A 805 -1.23 18.69 38.04
N LEU A 806 -2.06 17.89 37.36
CA LEU A 806 -3.28 18.34 36.67
C LEU A 806 -3.10 19.45 35.62
N SER A 807 -1.88 19.62 35.10
CA SER A 807 -1.52 20.60 34.07
C SER A 807 -1.66 20.00 32.67
N THR A 808 -2.30 20.72 31.75
CA THR A 808 -2.44 20.32 30.35
C THR A 808 -1.08 20.28 29.63
N LEU A 809 -0.83 19.21 28.89
CA LEU A 809 0.29 19.12 27.97
C LEU A 809 -0.11 19.71 26.61
N VAL A 810 0.57 20.77 26.22
CA VAL A 810 0.39 21.43 24.92
C VAL A 810 1.41 20.85 23.93
N PHE A 811 0.96 20.30 22.81
CA PHE A 811 1.83 19.80 21.74
C PHE A 811 1.87 20.87 20.63
N GLU A 812 2.77 21.85 20.78
CA GLU A 812 2.76 23.08 19.98
C GLU A 812 3.15 22.90 18.51
N THR A 813 3.86 21.82 18.17
CA THR A 813 4.33 21.55 16.80
C THR A 813 3.36 20.62 16.08
N VAL A 814 2.40 21.21 15.36
CA VAL A 814 1.41 20.47 14.56
C VAL A 814 2.02 19.97 13.25
N ILE A 815 1.94 18.67 13.02
CA ILE A 815 2.37 18.00 11.78
C ILE A 815 1.19 17.82 10.83
N LEU A 816 0.03 17.48 11.36
CA LEU A 816 -1.22 17.26 10.61
C LEU A 816 -2.40 17.74 11.45
N ASN A 817 -3.39 18.40 10.83
CA ASN A 817 -4.61 18.84 11.51
C ASN A 817 -5.78 18.97 10.52
N ILE A 818 -6.19 17.84 9.94
CA ILE A 818 -7.29 17.80 8.98
C ILE A 818 -8.61 18.07 9.73
N GLY A 819 -9.32 19.10 9.29
CA GLY A 819 -10.53 19.63 9.94
C GLY A 819 -10.24 20.74 10.97
N GLU A 820 -8.97 21.01 11.30
CA GLU A 820 -8.56 22.11 12.20
C GLU A 820 -9.21 22.06 13.60
N HIS A 821 -9.42 20.85 14.11
CA HIS A 821 -10.10 20.60 15.39
C HIS A 821 -9.16 20.45 16.59
N TYR A 822 -7.84 20.44 16.36
CA TYR A 822 -6.83 20.52 17.41
C TYR A 822 -6.26 21.93 17.50
N ASP A 823 -6.29 22.53 18.70
CA ASP A 823 -5.66 23.82 18.96
C ASP A 823 -4.26 23.63 19.56
N LYS A 824 -3.25 24.13 18.84
CA LYS A 824 -1.83 24.02 19.20
C LYS A 824 -1.42 24.92 20.37
N TYR A 825 -2.25 25.90 20.74
CA TYR A 825 -1.92 26.86 21.79
C TYR A 825 -2.35 26.37 23.18
N ASP A 826 -3.44 25.60 23.26
CA ASP A 826 -3.94 25.04 24.51
C ASP A 826 -3.83 23.51 24.60
N GLY A 827 -3.51 22.84 23.49
CA GLY A 827 -3.32 21.40 23.43
C GLY A 827 -4.64 20.61 23.38
N VAL A 828 -5.76 21.26 23.06
CA VAL A 828 -7.10 20.69 23.15
C VAL A 828 -7.64 20.33 21.76
N PHE A 829 -8.19 19.13 21.66
CA PHE A 829 -8.98 18.68 20.51
C PHE A 829 -10.47 18.83 20.78
N VAL A 830 -11.23 19.43 19.86
CA VAL A 830 -12.68 19.60 19.95
C VAL A 830 -13.38 18.70 18.94
N ALA A 831 -14.18 17.74 19.41
CA ALA A 831 -14.87 16.79 18.56
C ALA A 831 -15.92 17.47 17.66
N PRO A 832 -15.77 17.54 16.33
CA PRO A 832 -16.77 18.19 15.47
C PRO A 832 -18.09 17.43 15.34
N TRP A 833 -18.05 16.12 15.59
CA TRP A 833 -19.17 15.22 15.39
C TRP A 833 -19.25 14.22 16.53
N LYS A 834 -20.46 13.78 16.85
CA LYS A 834 -20.64 12.59 17.69
C LYS A 834 -20.04 11.38 16.97
N GLY A 835 -19.22 10.60 17.67
CA GLY A 835 -18.55 9.46 17.06
C GLY A 835 -17.56 8.75 17.96
N ILE A 836 -16.90 7.75 17.38
CA ILE A 836 -15.79 7.01 17.98
C ILE A 836 -14.49 7.67 17.53
N TYR A 837 -13.69 8.09 18.51
CA TYR A 837 -12.39 8.70 18.33
C TYR A 837 -11.29 7.78 18.86
N LEU A 838 -10.18 7.72 18.13
CA LEU A 838 -8.95 7.09 18.56
C LEU A 838 -7.97 8.18 18.94
N PHE A 839 -7.44 8.10 20.15
CA PHE A 839 -6.35 8.95 20.64
C PHE A 839 -5.13 8.11 20.95
N SER A 840 -3.97 8.56 20.53
CA SER A 840 -2.69 7.94 20.87
C SER A 840 -1.71 9.01 21.30
N TRP A 841 -1.04 8.83 22.42
CA TRP A 841 -0.02 9.78 22.87
C TRP A 841 1.19 9.06 23.45
N THR A 842 2.34 9.72 23.29
CA THR A 842 3.64 9.29 23.79
C THR A 842 4.25 10.44 24.56
N VAL A 843 4.80 10.15 25.74
CA VAL A 843 5.58 11.11 26.53
C VAL A 843 6.96 10.54 26.80
N SER A 844 7.98 11.36 26.62
CA SER A 844 9.39 10.99 26.82
C SER A 844 9.95 11.68 28.07
N ILE A 845 10.84 10.98 28.77
CA ILE A 845 11.38 11.32 30.09
C ILE A 845 12.88 11.07 30.10
N TYR A 846 13.62 11.85 30.89
CA TYR A 846 15.08 11.76 30.99
C TYR A 846 15.57 11.97 32.42
N SER A 847 16.62 11.26 32.82
CA SER A 847 17.47 11.51 34.00
C SER A 847 16.76 11.42 35.35
N SER A 848 16.42 10.21 35.78
CA SER A 848 15.87 9.91 37.12
C SER A 848 14.58 10.67 37.45
N ASN A 849 13.79 10.99 36.43
CA ASN A 849 12.53 11.71 36.53
C ASN A 849 11.33 10.82 36.23
N TYR A 850 10.13 11.31 36.52
CA TYR A 850 8.88 10.64 36.18
C TYR A 850 7.88 11.57 35.49
N ALA A 851 7.03 10.97 34.67
CA ALA A 851 5.93 11.64 34.01
C ALA A 851 4.77 10.65 33.88
N VAL A 852 3.62 11.01 34.44
CA VAL A 852 2.40 10.22 34.37
C VAL A 852 1.29 11.13 33.87
N THR A 853 0.70 10.76 32.75
CA THR A 853 -0.27 11.55 32.00
C THR A 853 -1.56 10.78 31.78
N GLU A 854 -2.65 11.51 31.61
CA GLU A 854 -3.98 10.96 31.37
C GLU A 854 -4.67 11.70 30.22
N LEU A 855 -5.43 10.95 29.42
CA LEU A 855 -6.36 11.49 28.45
C LEU A 855 -7.64 11.91 29.17
N ILE A 856 -7.98 13.20 29.07
CA ILE A 856 -9.20 13.78 29.59
C ILE A 856 -10.18 14.02 28.46
N ILE A 857 -11.43 13.64 28.65
CA ILE A 857 -12.56 13.98 27.77
C ILE A 857 -13.67 14.59 28.63
N GLU A 858 -14.03 15.86 28.41
CA GLU A 858 -15.06 16.54 29.22
C GLU A 858 -14.85 16.37 30.74
N GLY A 859 -13.61 16.52 31.19
CA GLY A 859 -13.23 16.38 32.61
C GLY A 859 -13.12 14.94 33.12
N ARG A 860 -13.47 13.91 32.32
CA ARG A 860 -13.34 12.49 32.69
C ARG A 860 -11.99 11.93 32.26
N SER A 861 -11.30 11.22 33.15
CA SER A 861 -10.08 10.47 32.79
C SER A 861 -10.45 9.18 32.06
N VAL A 862 -10.02 9.05 30.80
CA VAL A 862 -10.32 7.89 29.95
C VAL A 862 -9.27 6.79 30.09
N SER A 863 -7.99 7.14 30.01
CA SER A 863 -6.87 6.22 30.19
C SER A 863 -5.62 7.00 30.63
N LYS A 864 -4.67 6.31 31.27
CA LYS A 864 -3.45 6.90 31.82
C LYS A 864 -2.22 6.12 31.39
N THR A 865 -1.10 6.79 31.25
CA THR A 865 0.21 6.17 31.00
C THR A 865 1.31 7.03 31.56
N GLY A 866 2.41 6.40 31.93
CA GLY A 866 3.55 7.10 32.49
C GLY A 866 4.70 6.15 32.72
N ASP A 867 5.86 6.74 32.93
CA ASP A 867 7.09 6.00 33.24
C ASP A 867 7.87 6.77 34.30
N THR A 868 8.76 6.05 34.96
CA THR A 868 9.66 6.52 36.01
C THR A 868 11.05 6.02 35.66
N ASP A 869 11.96 6.91 35.24
CA ASP A 869 13.35 6.54 35.09
C ASP A 869 14.00 6.46 36.49
N THR A 870 14.65 5.35 36.78
CA THR A 870 15.42 5.14 38.03
C THR A 870 16.91 4.94 37.76
N SER A 871 17.33 4.95 36.50
CA SER A 871 18.66 4.51 36.05
C SER A 871 19.44 5.56 35.24
N GLY A 872 18.85 6.74 35.00
CA GLY A 872 19.47 7.83 34.24
C GLY A 872 19.35 7.65 32.71
N GLY A 873 18.46 6.77 32.27
CA GLY A 873 18.21 6.47 30.86
C GLY A 873 17.17 7.38 30.19
N LEU A 874 16.96 7.17 28.90
CA LEU A 874 15.87 7.81 28.16
C LEU A 874 14.70 6.84 28.05
N HIS A 875 13.54 7.26 28.57
CA HIS A 875 12.35 6.43 28.71
C HIS A 875 11.18 7.08 27.98
N SER A 876 10.23 6.25 27.53
CA SER A 876 9.02 6.75 26.89
C SER A 876 7.82 5.88 27.23
N ALA A 877 6.72 6.51 27.61
CA ALA A 877 5.44 5.85 27.82
C ALA A 877 4.49 6.20 26.67
N SER A 878 3.80 5.19 26.12
CA SER A 878 2.77 5.41 25.10
C SER A 878 1.46 4.76 25.51
N MET A 879 0.34 5.30 25.04
CA MET A 879 -0.99 4.73 25.23
C MET A 879 -1.87 5.06 24.05
N THR A 880 -2.76 4.11 23.72
CA THR A 880 -3.82 4.32 22.72
C THR A 880 -5.16 4.02 23.36
N ALA A 881 -6.12 4.92 23.19
CA ALA A 881 -7.48 4.80 23.70
C ALA A 881 -8.48 4.99 22.56
N LEU A 882 -9.48 4.11 22.50
CA LEU A 882 -10.64 4.23 21.64
C LEU A 882 -11.84 4.60 22.51
N THR A 883 -12.54 5.69 22.19
CA THR A 883 -13.62 6.20 23.04
C THR A 883 -14.65 6.96 22.23
N THR A 884 -15.86 7.08 22.76
CA THR A 884 -16.90 7.91 22.18
C THR A 884 -16.78 9.35 22.67
N MET A 885 -17.01 10.29 21.77
CA MET A 885 -17.19 11.70 22.10
C MET A 885 -18.47 12.21 21.44
N ASN A 886 -19.17 13.09 22.14
CA ASN A 886 -20.23 13.90 21.55
C ASN A 886 -19.63 15.09 20.79
N ARG A 887 -20.47 15.73 19.98
CA ARG A 887 -20.09 16.97 19.30
C ARG A 887 -19.77 18.05 20.34
N ASP A 888 -18.72 18.82 20.04
CA ASP A 888 -18.15 19.91 20.82
C ASP A 888 -17.50 19.49 22.16
N GLU A 889 -17.30 18.19 22.39
CA GLU A 889 -16.54 17.68 23.54
C GLU A 889 -15.03 17.85 23.33
N HIS A 890 -14.31 18.14 24.42
CA HIS A 890 -12.89 18.47 24.46
C HIS A 890 -12.07 17.28 24.93
N ALA A 891 -11.05 16.91 24.16
CA ALA A 891 -10.06 15.91 24.50
C ALA A 891 -8.66 16.53 24.61
N PHE A 892 -7.94 16.27 25.70
CA PHE A 892 -6.57 16.74 25.88
C PHE A 892 -5.79 15.82 26.82
N ILE A 893 -4.46 15.91 26.77
CA ILE A 893 -3.57 15.20 27.68
C ILE A 893 -3.21 16.13 28.84
N ARG A 894 -3.25 15.62 30.07
CA ARG A 894 -2.74 16.35 31.23
C ARG A 894 -1.89 15.46 32.13
N THR A 895 -1.12 16.07 33.01
CA THR A 895 -0.43 15.37 34.10
C THR A 895 -1.43 14.85 35.14
N THR A 896 -1.11 13.71 35.76
CA THR A 896 -1.93 13.13 36.84
C THR A 896 -1.63 13.79 38.19
N THR A 897 -2.22 13.26 39.27
CA THR A 897 -1.89 13.61 40.65
C THR A 897 -0.75 12.77 41.24
N TYR A 898 -0.09 11.92 40.43
CA TYR A 898 1.02 11.09 40.90
C TYR A 898 2.27 11.95 41.08
N GLY A 899 2.76 12.06 42.31
CA GLY A 899 3.89 12.93 42.65
C GLY A 899 3.53 14.41 42.72
N SER A 900 4.53 15.29 42.73
CA SER A 900 4.36 16.75 42.86
C SER A 900 4.57 17.51 41.55
N THR A 901 5.49 17.02 40.70
CA THR A 901 5.85 17.64 39.42
C THR A 901 6.27 16.58 38.42
N HIS A 902 5.87 16.74 37.17
CA HIS A 902 6.23 15.84 36.08
C HIS A 902 7.24 16.50 35.16
N VAL A 903 8.32 15.79 34.84
CA VAL A 903 9.39 16.31 33.99
C VAL A 903 9.36 15.58 32.66
N PHE A 904 9.35 16.35 31.58
CA PHE A 904 9.28 15.86 30.21
C PHE A 904 10.54 16.22 29.45
N TYR A 905 10.88 15.39 28.47
CA TYR A 905 12.03 15.59 27.60
C TYR A 905 11.63 15.36 26.14
N SER A 906 11.85 16.32 25.22
CA SER A 906 11.48 16.17 23.81
C SER A 906 12.31 17.05 22.86
N THR A 907 13.29 16.50 22.14
CA THR A 907 14.22 17.28 21.31
C THR A 907 14.28 16.78 19.87
N SER A 908 14.71 17.62 18.94
CA SER A 908 14.78 17.31 17.49
C SER A 908 15.64 16.10 17.12
N ASN A 909 16.60 15.70 17.97
CA ASN A 909 17.53 14.61 17.70
C ASN A 909 17.23 13.33 18.51
N ARG A 910 16.06 13.26 19.16
CA ARG A 910 15.66 12.19 20.10
C ARG A 910 14.15 11.90 19.95
N PRO A 911 13.60 10.85 20.62
CA PRO A 911 12.17 10.56 20.56
C PRO A 911 11.33 11.76 21.00
N HIS A 912 10.28 12.07 20.24
CA HIS A 912 9.39 13.18 20.53
C HIS A 912 8.22 12.72 21.41
N SER A 913 7.86 13.55 22.39
CA SER A 913 6.52 13.48 22.98
C SER A 913 5.50 13.91 21.91
N SER A 914 4.49 13.08 21.65
CA SER A 914 3.54 13.29 20.56
C SER A 914 2.11 12.94 20.95
N PHE A 915 1.15 13.54 20.27
CA PHE A 915 -0.27 13.32 20.46
C PHE A 915 -0.98 13.27 19.11
N LEU A 916 -1.76 12.22 18.94
CA LEU A 916 -2.56 11.91 17.76
C LEU A 916 -4.01 11.73 18.18
N GLY A 917 -4.93 12.25 17.37
CA GLY A 917 -6.35 11.95 17.48
C GLY A 917 -6.98 11.82 16.10
N MET A 918 -7.91 10.89 15.93
CA MET A 918 -8.68 10.75 14.69
C MET A 918 -10.10 10.27 14.95
N LEU A 919 -11.04 10.76 14.15
CA LEU A 919 -12.40 10.26 14.07
C LEU A 919 -12.42 8.97 13.26
N VAL A 920 -12.69 7.85 13.94
CA VAL A 920 -12.73 6.52 13.31
C VAL A 920 -14.11 6.25 12.72
N TYR A 921 -15.16 6.67 13.42
CA TYR A 921 -16.53 6.43 13.01
C TYR A 921 -17.45 7.55 13.48
N VAL A 922 -18.25 8.11 12.57
CA VAL A 922 -19.31 9.09 12.90
C VAL A 922 -20.56 8.34 13.33
N GLU A 923 -21.05 8.60 14.53
CA GLU A 923 -22.35 8.10 14.99
C GLU A 923 -23.46 8.98 14.38
N LYS A 924 -24.48 8.35 13.79
CA LYS A 924 -25.56 9.06 13.07
C LYS A 924 -26.62 9.63 14.00
#